data_AF-A0A8J5VZ59-F1
#
_entry.id   AF-A0A8J5VZ59-F1
#
_cell.length_a   1.000
_cell.length_b   1.000
_cell.length_c   1.000
_cell.angle_alpha   90.00
_cell.angle_beta   90.00
_cell.angle_gamma   90.00
#
_symmetry.space_group_name_H-M   'P 1'
#
loop_
_entity.id
_entity.type
_entity.pdbx_description
1 polymer ?
#
loop_
_entity_poly.entity_id
_entity_poly.type
_entity_poly.pdbx_seq_one_letter_code
_entity_poly.pdbx_strand_id
1 'polypeptide(L)'
;MKNLKVVTRIVQQLQLQLEGETVIVSAVDSERHRAFFASSENFIYSVDLPAPTQQPLQWSETSLDSNVEEVVLEPGDSIVAMDYLMEKESLLLGSSTGCLLLYNVDEKTTEVVGRLEGGVKTIASSPDGALISVTSGFGQLLVMTHDWEVMFESSLDPHSDSAGEINSPSCPIQSSISWRGDGKFFATLGGPDGSSQKLTIWERELGNMHSSLDTKAFIGASLDWMPSGAKVATTHDRKTEGKCPLIVFYEKNGLERSYFCIDEPAEVVVQALKWSCNSELLAALISCSQYDVIKIWSCNNNHWYLKQELRYTKKEGVRFYWDPIKPMHLICWTLGGQVITHSDACFSTPMMSSEANNLPEKRDSPFFIIEIELVCPEDSLLGSVCSSGWQARISKKMPLQSPVTGISQNPAKTGSAFIQLSGGRIVEYCSKVNLFRMSALVQVGEVGSDYSFPTSCPWMAAVLCHENGIVRPLLVGLDDSCKLHAGKRLLSTNCSSFTFYSSAYGATEQCATSVADTTHSHDQLSDNKVTSVLMAIRKALEVQMEESSSRELCILTTLARSEPPLLEEALNRIKGIRELELHGVDDARRKLYPSAEESLKHLLWLIDPEAVFNAALGLYDLNLAAIVALNSQKDPKEFLPFLKSLECLPPAIMRYTVDLRLGRYEGALRNIVSAGNEYHEDCMKLLNANPQLFPMGLQLFTEPDKRHQILEAWGDQLSEEKCFGDAATTYQCCSSYQKSLKAYRACGDWRGVFTVAGLLKLTKEEILQLAHELCDEFQALGKPGDAARIALDYCSDVDRGVSYYITAREWEEALRVAYMHSRQDLVDTVRDAALDCAALLISEYQEGLLKVGKYLARYVAVRQRRLSLAAKLKSEDRFMDVEDDNISEVSTSFSEMSAYTTRSMKESSASVISSRASKSRGARRQKKGGKIRAGSPGEEMALVEHLKGMSLTSGALNELKNLLVVLIQLGKEEIARQVQLAGDNFEVSQMAAVKLAEDTVPNDKIDENAHTLEHYVKMLRAHQPTESETNCWRIKALSPPRSGAYSNSPE
;
A
#
# COMPACT_ATOMS: atom_id res chain seq x y z
N MET A 1 -35.76 14.25 10.55
CA MET A 1 -34.69 13.53 9.84
C MET A 1 -33.60 13.24 10.85
N LYS A 2 -33.38 11.98 11.23
CA LYS A 2 -32.19 11.50 11.94
C LYS A 2 -31.67 10.30 11.14
N ASN A 3 -30.36 10.04 11.13
CA ASN A 3 -29.73 8.93 10.39
C ASN A 3 -29.94 8.99 8.86
N LEU A 4 -29.55 10.11 8.23
CA LEU A 4 -29.52 10.22 6.77
C LEU A 4 -28.27 9.49 6.23
N LYS A 5 -28.41 8.79 5.09
CA LYS A 5 -27.33 8.09 4.39
C LYS A 5 -27.48 8.25 2.88
N VAL A 6 -26.38 8.14 2.15
CA VAL A 6 -26.33 8.12 0.68
C VAL A 6 -25.88 6.71 0.27
N VAL A 7 -26.66 6.06 -0.58
CA VAL A 7 -26.30 4.76 -1.19
C VAL A 7 -26.33 4.98 -2.70
N THR A 8 -25.21 4.73 -3.38
CA THR A 8 -25.13 4.86 -4.84
C THR A 8 -25.31 3.48 -5.47
N ARG A 9 -26.47 3.29 -6.11
CA ARG A 9 -26.81 2.09 -6.89
C ARG A 9 -26.94 2.48 -8.36
N ILE A 10 -26.07 1.92 -9.20
CA ILE A 10 -26.13 2.06 -10.65
C ILE A 10 -26.58 0.72 -11.23
N VAL A 11 -27.57 0.75 -12.11
CA VAL A 11 -28.15 -0.45 -12.74
C VAL A 11 -27.97 -0.32 -14.24
N GLN A 12 -27.42 -1.37 -14.86
CA GLN A 12 -27.23 -1.53 -16.29
C GLN A 12 -27.91 -2.84 -16.71
N GLN A 13 -28.52 -2.89 -17.89
CA GLN A 13 -29.21 -4.08 -18.38
C GLN A 13 -28.52 -4.58 -19.66
N LEU A 14 -28.05 -5.82 -19.64
CA LEU A 14 -27.57 -6.51 -20.84
C LEU A 14 -28.75 -6.87 -21.75
N GLN A 15 -28.57 -6.64 -23.06
CA GLN A 15 -29.46 -7.13 -24.09
C GLN A 15 -29.03 -8.53 -24.54
N LEU A 16 -29.49 -9.54 -23.80
CA LEU A 16 -29.30 -10.94 -24.16
C LEU A 16 -29.95 -11.23 -25.52
N GLN A 17 -29.27 -11.99 -26.38
CA GLN A 17 -29.65 -12.21 -27.77
C GLN A 17 -30.75 -13.27 -27.91
N LEU A 18 -30.79 -14.24 -27.00
CA LEU A 18 -31.71 -15.40 -27.09
C LEU A 18 -32.68 -15.48 -25.90
N GLU A 19 -33.93 -15.86 -26.18
CA GLU A 19 -34.96 -15.99 -25.16
C GLU A 19 -34.66 -17.20 -24.26
N GLY A 20 -34.32 -16.95 -23.00
CA GLY A 20 -33.89 -17.97 -22.03
C GLY A 20 -32.38 -18.08 -21.83
N GLU A 21 -31.59 -17.28 -22.54
CA GLU A 21 -30.15 -17.13 -22.30
C GLU A 21 -29.86 -16.67 -20.85
N THR A 22 -28.75 -17.15 -20.28
CA THR A 22 -28.34 -16.76 -18.92
C THR A 22 -26.85 -16.44 -18.82
N VAL A 23 -26.50 -15.46 -17.98
CA VAL A 23 -25.09 -15.11 -17.68
C VAL A 23 -24.50 -16.11 -16.67
N ILE A 24 -23.42 -16.80 -17.05
CA ILE A 24 -22.81 -17.87 -16.25
C ILE A 24 -21.54 -17.40 -15.53
N VAL A 25 -20.59 -16.81 -16.27
CA VAL A 25 -19.23 -16.49 -15.79
C VAL A 25 -18.91 -15.02 -16.04
N SER A 26 -18.04 -14.45 -15.22
CA SER A 26 -17.57 -13.06 -15.33
C SER A 26 -16.06 -12.92 -15.16
N ALA A 27 -15.47 -11.92 -15.80
CA ALA A 27 -14.12 -11.43 -15.51
C ALA A 27 -14.11 -9.90 -15.51
N VAL A 28 -13.14 -9.28 -14.84
CA VAL A 28 -13.08 -7.82 -14.69
C VAL A 28 -11.70 -7.30 -15.11
N ASP A 29 -11.69 -6.46 -16.15
CA ASP A 29 -10.56 -5.61 -16.52
C ASP A 29 -10.54 -4.42 -15.56
N SER A 30 -9.69 -4.55 -14.54
CA SER A 30 -9.57 -3.58 -13.46
C SER A 30 -8.91 -2.27 -13.89
N GLU A 31 -8.03 -2.30 -14.89
CA GLU A 31 -7.30 -1.12 -15.41
C GLU A 31 -8.21 -0.21 -16.25
N ARG A 32 -9.03 -0.79 -17.14
CA ARG A 32 -9.96 -0.02 -17.99
C ARG A 32 -11.39 0.08 -17.41
N HIS A 33 -11.63 -0.50 -16.22
CA HIS A 33 -12.95 -0.58 -15.55
C HIS A 33 -14.03 -1.22 -16.42
N ARG A 34 -13.75 -2.38 -17.02
CA ARG A 34 -14.73 -3.15 -17.82
C ARG A 34 -15.05 -4.48 -17.16
N ALA A 35 -16.31 -4.88 -17.16
CA ALA A 35 -16.74 -6.22 -16.81
C ALA A 35 -17.10 -7.00 -18.08
N PHE A 36 -16.62 -8.23 -18.17
CA PHE A 36 -16.96 -9.17 -19.22
C PHE A 36 -17.83 -10.28 -18.64
N PHE A 37 -18.86 -10.68 -19.39
CA PHE A 37 -19.82 -11.70 -19.00
C PHE A 37 -19.96 -12.72 -20.13
N ALA A 38 -19.85 -14.01 -19.81
CA ALA A 38 -20.09 -15.10 -20.74
C ALA A 38 -21.45 -15.75 -20.46
N SER A 39 -22.24 -15.99 -21.51
CA SER A 39 -23.57 -16.62 -21.41
C SER A 39 -23.56 -18.13 -21.68
N SER A 40 -24.72 -18.75 -21.44
CA SER A 40 -24.98 -20.16 -21.74
C SER A 40 -24.79 -20.53 -23.21
N GLU A 41 -24.98 -19.58 -24.11
CA GLU A 41 -24.88 -19.76 -25.57
C GLU A 41 -23.55 -19.24 -26.13
N ASN A 42 -22.52 -19.10 -25.29
CA ASN A 42 -21.15 -18.70 -25.65
C ASN A 42 -20.98 -17.27 -26.21
N PHE A 43 -21.96 -16.38 -25.96
CA PHE A 43 -21.78 -14.95 -26.22
C PHE A 43 -20.96 -14.28 -25.10
N ILE A 44 -20.01 -13.45 -25.50
CA ILE A 44 -19.28 -12.54 -24.60
C ILE A 44 -19.93 -11.15 -24.69
N TYR A 45 -20.34 -10.63 -23.54
CA TYR A 45 -20.86 -9.28 -23.35
C TYR A 45 -19.83 -8.43 -22.60
N SER A 46 -19.47 -7.26 -23.13
CA SER A 46 -18.68 -6.26 -22.40
C SER A 46 -19.55 -5.13 -21.83
N VAL A 47 -19.33 -4.75 -20.58
CA VAL A 47 -19.98 -3.61 -19.91
C VAL A 47 -18.92 -2.69 -19.31
N ASP A 48 -18.96 -1.42 -19.68
CA ASP A 48 -18.18 -0.39 -19.00
C ASP A 48 -18.77 -0.13 -17.60
N LEU A 49 -17.96 -0.35 -16.56
CA LEU A 49 -18.34 -0.07 -15.19
C LEU A 49 -18.22 1.45 -14.93
N PRO A 50 -19.16 2.07 -14.20
CA PRO A 50 -19.19 3.52 -14.02
C PRO A 50 -17.92 4.05 -13.33
N ALA A 51 -17.18 4.91 -14.05
CA ALA A 51 -15.97 5.55 -13.57
C ALA A 51 -16.25 6.60 -12.47
N PRO A 52 -15.35 6.79 -11.49
CA PRO A 52 -15.53 7.73 -10.38
C PRO A 52 -15.26 9.18 -10.81
N THR A 53 -16.17 9.78 -11.58
CA THR A 53 -16.08 11.19 -12.00
C THR A 53 -17.39 11.94 -11.81
N GLN A 54 -17.28 13.23 -11.47
CA GLN A 54 -18.36 14.09 -10.96
C GLN A 54 -19.42 14.51 -12.00
N GLN A 55 -19.55 13.80 -13.12
CA GLN A 55 -20.54 14.12 -14.15
C GLN A 55 -21.92 13.50 -13.85
N PRO A 56 -23.01 14.21 -14.17
CA PRO A 56 -24.36 13.68 -14.04
C PRO A 56 -24.62 12.59 -15.09
N LEU A 57 -24.56 11.32 -14.67
CA LEU A 57 -25.17 10.22 -15.44
C LEU A 57 -26.67 10.51 -15.61
N GLN A 58 -27.11 10.71 -16.86
CA GLN A 58 -28.54 10.70 -17.15
C GLN A 58 -29.09 9.30 -16.81
N TRP A 59 -29.96 9.23 -15.81
CA TRP A 59 -30.93 8.15 -15.67
C TRP A 59 -31.92 8.20 -16.84
N SER A 60 -31.50 7.68 -17.98
CA SER A 60 -32.36 6.80 -18.76
C SER A 60 -32.09 5.35 -18.31
N GLU A 61 -33.03 4.45 -18.59
CA GLU A 61 -32.66 3.08 -18.87
C GLU A 61 -31.86 3.11 -20.19
N THR A 62 -30.57 3.44 -20.13
CA THR A 62 -29.68 3.22 -21.27
C THR A 62 -29.56 1.71 -21.45
N SER A 63 -30.33 1.18 -22.40
CA SER A 63 -29.87 0.09 -23.24
C SER A 63 -28.55 0.53 -23.86
N LEU A 64 -27.45 0.20 -23.19
CA LEU A 64 -26.11 0.34 -23.74
C LEU A 64 -25.98 -0.66 -24.88
N ASP A 65 -25.32 -0.25 -25.97
CA ASP A 65 -24.83 -1.16 -26.99
C ASP A 65 -23.78 -2.06 -26.34
N SER A 66 -24.21 -3.17 -25.74
CA SER A 66 -23.31 -4.23 -25.33
C SER A 66 -22.68 -4.79 -26.60
N ASN A 67 -21.36 -4.63 -26.77
CA ASN A 67 -20.65 -5.41 -27.77
C ASN A 67 -20.86 -6.89 -27.41
N VAL A 68 -21.61 -7.59 -28.26
CA VAL A 68 -21.86 -9.02 -28.17
C VAL A 68 -21.05 -9.70 -29.25
N GLU A 69 -20.22 -10.66 -28.86
CA GLU A 69 -19.43 -11.47 -29.79
C GLU A 69 -19.66 -12.95 -29.52
N GLU A 70 -19.89 -13.74 -30.57
CA GLU A 70 -20.10 -15.18 -30.48
C GLU A 70 -18.75 -15.91 -30.49
N VAL A 71 -18.44 -16.66 -29.42
CA VAL A 71 -17.28 -17.54 -29.40
C VAL A 71 -17.65 -18.87 -30.05
N VAL A 72 -17.19 -19.07 -31.29
CA VAL A 72 -17.42 -20.31 -32.04
C VAL A 72 -16.70 -21.48 -31.38
N LEU A 73 -17.47 -22.37 -30.73
CA LEU A 73 -16.99 -23.62 -30.13
C LEU A 73 -17.47 -24.87 -30.89
N GLU A 74 -16.99 -26.05 -30.49
CA GLU A 74 -17.53 -27.33 -30.97
C GLU A 74 -19.00 -27.51 -30.54
N PRO A 75 -19.88 -28.13 -31.35
CA PRO A 75 -21.30 -28.27 -31.02
C PRO A 75 -21.54 -29.03 -29.71
N GLY A 76 -22.12 -28.35 -28.71
CA GLY A 76 -22.35 -28.88 -27.36
C GLY A 76 -21.28 -28.52 -26.32
N ASP A 77 -20.25 -27.78 -26.71
CA ASP A 77 -19.28 -27.16 -25.79
C ASP A 77 -19.80 -25.80 -25.26
N SER A 78 -19.31 -25.41 -24.08
CA SER A 78 -19.73 -24.17 -23.42
C SER A 78 -18.63 -23.55 -22.55
N ILE A 79 -18.61 -22.22 -22.45
CA ILE A 79 -17.69 -21.48 -21.57
C ILE A 79 -18.07 -21.71 -20.11
N VAL A 80 -17.14 -22.25 -19.32
CA VAL A 80 -17.35 -22.61 -17.90
C VAL A 80 -16.40 -21.90 -16.93
N ALA A 81 -15.27 -21.38 -17.42
CA ALA A 81 -14.36 -20.55 -16.66
C ALA A 81 -13.86 -19.39 -17.52
N MET A 82 -13.60 -18.24 -16.91
CA MET A 82 -13.11 -17.03 -17.58
C MET A 82 -12.29 -16.20 -16.59
N ASP A 83 -11.14 -15.70 -17.03
CA ASP A 83 -10.30 -14.76 -16.27
C ASP A 83 -9.67 -13.73 -17.23
N TYR A 84 -9.29 -12.55 -16.73
CA TYR A 84 -8.71 -11.47 -17.56
C TYR A 84 -7.19 -11.38 -17.40
N LEU A 85 -6.46 -11.73 -18.46
CA LEU A 85 -5.00 -11.71 -18.46
C LEU A 85 -4.49 -10.31 -18.80
N MET A 86 -4.27 -9.49 -17.77
CA MET A 86 -3.79 -8.11 -17.88
C MET A 86 -2.50 -7.96 -18.72
N GLU A 87 -1.61 -8.95 -18.71
CA GLU A 87 -0.35 -8.88 -19.50
C GLU A 87 -0.55 -9.06 -21.01
N LYS A 88 -1.67 -9.68 -21.44
CA LYS A 88 -2.05 -9.88 -22.84
C LYS A 88 -3.28 -9.06 -23.26
N GLU A 89 -3.81 -8.23 -22.37
CA GLU A 89 -5.08 -7.50 -22.50
C GLU A 89 -6.29 -8.34 -22.98
N SER A 90 -6.25 -9.65 -22.71
CA SER A 90 -7.12 -10.67 -23.32
C SER A 90 -7.84 -11.52 -22.27
N LEU A 91 -9.01 -12.07 -22.63
CA LEU A 91 -9.75 -13.02 -21.80
C LEU A 91 -9.20 -14.44 -22.03
N LEU A 92 -8.87 -15.15 -20.96
CA LEU A 92 -8.62 -16.59 -21.01
C LEU A 92 -9.92 -17.32 -20.68
N LEU A 93 -10.46 -18.06 -21.66
CA LEU A 93 -11.68 -18.83 -21.58
C LEU A 93 -11.35 -20.32 -21.41
N GLY A 94 -12.05 -20.98 -20.50
CA GLY A 94 -12.03 -22.43 -20.35
C GLY A 94 -13.37 -23.04 -20.77
N SER A 95 -13.33 -23.99 -21.69
CA SER A 95 -14.52 -24.68 -22.20
C SER A 95 -14.81 -26.00 -21.47
N SER A 96 -16.06 -26.45 -21.51
CA SER A 96 -16.51 -27.67 -20.85
C SER A 96 -15.96 -28.94 -21.50
N THR A 97 -15.60 -28.91 -22.80
CA THR A 97 -14.83 -30.00 -23.45
C THR A 97 -13.34 -29.98 -23.13
N GLY A 98 -12.81 -28.86 -22.61
CA GLY A 98 -11.42 -28.74 -22.16
C GLY A 98 -10.54 -27.80 -22.97
N CYS A 99 -11.09 -27.05 -23.92
CA CYS A 99 -10.31 -26.07 -24.67
C CYS A 99 -9.95 -24.87 -23.78
N LEU A 100 -8.70 -24.44 -23.83
CA LEU A 100 -8.25 -23.13 -23.33
C LEU A 100 -8.10 -22.21 -24.53
N LEU A 101 -8.84 -21.10 -24.51
CA LEU A 101 -8.90 -20.12 -25.59
C LEU A 101 -8.45 -18.77 -25.06
N LEU A 102 -7.52 -18.11 -25.76
CA LEU A 102 -7.29 -16.68 -25.53
C LEU A 102 -8.16 -15.89 -26.50
N TYR A 103 -9.02 -15.04 -25.97
CA TYR A 103 -9.84 -14.10 -26.73
C TYR A 103 -9.26 -12.69 -26.59
N ASN A 104 -8.73 -12.15 -27.67
CA ASN A 104 -8.25 -10.78 -27.72
C ASN A 104 -9.45 -9.84 -27.82
N VAL A 105 -9.67 -9.03 -26.79
CA VAL A 105 -10.84 -8.14 -26.66
C VAL A 105 -10.84 -7.04 -27.72
N ASP A 106 -9.65 -6.52 -28.08
CA ASP A 106 -9.53 -5.38 -28.98
C ASP A 106 -9.44 -5.82 -30.46
N GLU A 107 -8.88 -7.01 -30.76
CA GLU A 107 -8.85 -7.60 -32.11
C GLU A 107 -10.07 -8.50 -32.44
N LYS A 108 -10.86 -8.88 -31.43
CA LYS A 108 -12.00 -9.82 -31.52
C LYS A 108 -11.64 -11.22 -32.06
N THR A 109 -10.38 -11.63 -31.89
CA THR A 109 -9.86 -12.93 -32.35
C THR A 109 -9.80 -13.94 -31.21
N THR A 110 -10.15 -15.19 -31.51
CA THR A 110 -9.94 -16.35 -30.62
C THR A 110 -8.74 -17.17 -31.11
N GLU A 111 -7.82 -17.50 -30.21
CA GLU A 111 -6.75 -18.48 -30.43
C GLU A 111 -6.86 -19.65 -29.44
N VAL A 112 -6.61 -20.88 -29.91
CA VAL A 112 -6.57 -22.06 -29.05
C VAL A 112 -5.17 -22.19 -28.47
N VAL A 113 -5.01 -22.00 -27.17
CA VAL A 113 -3.71 -22.00 -26.49
C VAL A 113 -3.41 -23.32 -25.77
N GLY A 114 -4.42 -24.15 -25.54
CA GLY A 114 -4.25 -25.51 -25.00
C GLY A 114 -5.53 -26.33 -25.01
N ARG A 115 -5.42 -27.63 -24.71
CA ARG A 115 -6.56 -28.50 -24.42
C ARG A 115 -6.22 -29.38 -23.21
N LEU A 116 -7.16 -29.45 -22.27
CA LEU A 116 -7.08 -30.19 -21.01
C LEU A 116 -8.03 -31.39 -21.05
N GLU A 117 -7.55 -32.56 -20.65
CA GLU A 117 -8.41 -33.75 -20.53
C GLU A 117 -9.39 -33.58 -19.35
N GLY A 118 -10.66 -33.94 -19.56
CA GLY A 118 -11.70 -33.86 -18.53
C GLY A 118 -12.44 -32.53 -18.41
N GLY A 119 -12.22 -31.58 -19.32
CA GLY A 119 -12.91 -30.29 -19.31
C GLY A 119 -12.32 -29.29 -18.32
N VAL A 120 -12.37 -27.99 -18.61
CA VAL A 120 -11.93 -26.96 -17.65
C VAL A 120 -12.99 -26.82 -16.55
N LYS A 121 -12.57 -26.55 -15.31
CA LYS A 121 -13.48 -26.23 -14.18
C LYS A 121 -13.26 -24.86 -13.58
N THR A 122 -12.02 -24.51 -13.26
CA THR A 122 -11.70 -23.16 -12.78
C THR A 122 -10.39 -22.67 -13.37
N ILE A 123 -10.29 -21.35 -13.53
CA ILE A 123 -9.11 -20.61 -13.94
C ILE A 123 -8.91 -19.53 -12.88
N ALA A 124 -7.69 -19.35 -12.42
CA ALA A 124 -7.32 -18.25 -11.54
C ALA A 124 -5.88 -17.81 -11.81
N SER A 125 -5.71 -16.54 -12.15
CA SER A 125 -4.40 -15.89 -12.29
C SER A 125 -3.80 -15.56 -10.92
N SER A 126 -2.46 -15.63 -10.85
CA SER A 126 -1.70 -15.12 -9.70
C SER A 126 -1.82 -13.59 -9.58
N PRO A 127 -1.75 -13.00 -8.37
CA PRO A 127 -1.94 -11.55 -8.18
C PRO A 127 -0.88 -10.65 -8.83
N ASP A 128 0.25 -11.23 -9.26
CA ASP A 128 1.28 -10.55 -10.05
C ASP A 128 1.18 -10.82 -11.56
N GLY A 129 0.14 -11.54 -12.01
CA GLY A 129 -0.14 -11.85 -13.42
C GLY A 129 0.79 -12.90 -14.06
N ALA A 130 1.83 -13.33 -13.35
CA ALA A 130 2.92 -14.11 -13.92
C ALA A 130 2.56 -15.57 -14.22
N LEU A 131 1.70 -16.16 -13.38
CA LEU A 131 1.25 -17.55 -13.44
C LEU A 131 -0.27 -17.66 -13.53
N ILE A 132 -0.71 -18.73 -14.20
CA ILE A 132 -2.10 -19.10 -14.41
C ILE A 132 -2.29 -20.50 -13.83
N SER A 133 -3.28 -20.66 -12.95
CA SER A 133 -3.66 -21.96 -12.38
C SER A 133 -5.02 -22.39 -12.93
N VAL A 134 -5.11 -23.64 -13.37
CA VAL A 134 -6.30 -24.22 -14.01
C VAL A 134 -6.60 -25.60 -13.41
N THR A 135 -7.87 -25.93 -13.20
CA THR A 135 -8.28 -27.29 -12.79
C THR A 135 -9.14 -27.98 -13.84
N SER A 136 -8.95 -29.29 -14.00
CA SER A 136 -9.78 -30.14 -14.86
C SER A 136 -10.94 -30.80 -14.12
N GLY A 137 -11.95 -31.28 -14.85
CA GLY A 137 -13.06 -32.07 -14.30
C GLY A 137 -12.65 -33.45 -13.80
N PHE A 138 -11.48 -33.95 -14.19
CA PHE A 138 -10.82 -35.14 -13.64
C PHE A 138 -9.98 -34.84 -12.39
N GLY A 139 -9.98 -33.60 -11.89
CA GLY A 139 -9.27 -33.25 -10.67
C GLY A 139 -7.76 -33.08 -10.85
N GLN A 140 -7.25 -32.85 -12.05
CA GLN A 140 -5.88 -32.38 -12.24
C GLN A 140 -5.81 -30.86 -11.98
N LEU A 141 -4.77 -30.43 -11.30
CA LEU A 141 -4.33 -29.05 -11.17
C LEU A 141 -3.14 -28.83 -12.10
N LEU A 142 -3.26 -27.86 -13.01
CA LEU A 142 -2.19 -27.42 -13.90
C LEU A 142 -1.79 -25.99 -13.55
N VAL A 143 -0.50 -25.72 -13.36
CA VAL A 143 0.02 -24.36 -13.18
C VAL A 143 1.03 -24.05 -14.28
N MET A 144 0.80 -22.95 -14.99
CA MET A 144 1.56 -22.54 -16.17
C MET A 144 1.97 -21.06 -16.11
N THR A 145 2.94 -20.67 -16.93
CA THR A 145 3.33 -19.27 -17.14
C THR A 145 2.38 -18.57 -18.13
N HIS A 146 2.48 -17.25 -18.25
CA HIS A 146 1.79 -16.49 -19.30
C HIS A 146 2.21 -16.89 -20.73
N ASP A 147 3.36 -17.53 -20.91
CA ASP A 147 3.83 -18.07 -22.19
C ASP A 147 3.32 -19.51 -22.46
N TRP A 148 2.35 -19.98 -21.67
CA TRP A 148 1.74 -21.31 -21.74
C TRP A 148 2.68 -22.48 -21.38
N GLU A 149 3.85 -22.20 -20.82
CA GLU A 149 4.77 -23.23 -20.32
C GLU A 149 4.25 -23.80 -19.00
N VAL A 150 4.05 -25.13 -18.94
CA VAL A 150 3.64 -25.83 -17.71
C VAL A 150 4.80 -25.85 -16.72
N MET A 151 4.57 -25.31 -15.52
CA MET A 151 5.51 -25.40 -14.41
C MET A 151 5.40 -26.74 -13.67
N PHE A 152 4.17 -27.15 -13.36
CA PHE A 152 3.88 -28.43 -12.72
C PHE A 152 2.41 -28.83 -12.93
N GLU A 153 2.17 -30.13 -12.77
CA GLU A 153 0.85 -30.74 -12.72
C GLU A 153 0.73 -31.52 -11.40
N SER A 154 -0.46 -31.60 -10.81
CA SER A 154 -0.71 -32.32 -9.56
C SER A 154 -2.14 -32.84 -9.49
N SER A 155 -2.33 -34.04 -8.92
CA SER A 155 -3.68 -34.57 -8.68
C SER A 155 -4.31 -33.98 -7.42
N LEU A 156 -5.61 -33.67 -7.50
CA LEU A 156 -6.45 -33.30 -6.36
C LEU A 156 -7.14 -34.50 -5.71
N ASP A 157 -7.06 -35.70 -6.30
CA ASP A 157 -7.73 -36.92 -5.83
C ASP A 157 -6.79 -37.84 -5.00
N PRO A 158 -7.08 -38.08 -3.71
CA PRO A 158 -6.29 -38.96 -2.85
C PRO A 158 -6.44 -40.47 -3.10
N HIS A 159 -7.28 -40.94 -4.03
CA HIS A 159 -7.53 -42.37 -4.26
C HIS A 159 -6.78 -43.02 -5.44
N SER A 160 -5.89 -42.28 -6.13
CA SER A 160 -5.18 -42.77 -7.31
C SER A 160 -3.97 -43.69 -7.05
N ASP A 161 -3.52 -43.85 -5.80
CA ASP A 161 -2.34 -44.66 -5.43
C ASP A 161 -2.56 -46.19 -5.45
N SER A 162 -3.78 -46.68 -5.71
CA SER A 162 -4.06 -48.11 -5.87
C SER A 162 -4.21 -48.51 -7.34
N ALA A 163 -3.17 -49.13 -7.90
CA ALA A 163 -3.21 -49.73 -9.24
C ALA A 163 -4.27 -50.85 -9.31
N GLY A 164 -5.39 -50.57 -9.97
CA GLY A 164 -6.48 -51.51 -10.21
C GLY A 164 -7.54 -50.93 -11.14
N GLU A 165 -7.98 -51.72 -12.12
CA GLU A 165 -9.01 -51.32 -13.09
C GLU A 165 -10.34 -50.97 -12.40
N ILE A 166 -11.07 -49.97 -12.94
CA ILE A 166 -12.52 -50.05 -13.19
C ILE A 166 -12.91 -48.91 -14.14
N ASN A 167 -13.52 -49.26 -15.28
CA ASN A 167 -14.28 -48.32 -16.10
C ASN A 167 -15.60 -48.00 -15.40
N SER A 168 -15.71 -46.83 -14.77
CA SER A 168 -16.98 -46.22 -14.37
C SER A 168 -16.96 -44.74 -14.77
N PRO A 169 -18.10 -44.15 -15.18
CA PRO A 169 -18.15 -42.74 -15.54
C PRO A 169 -17.92 -41.91 -14.27
N SER A 170 -16.74 -41.31 -14.16
CA SER A 170 -16.30 -40.53 -13.01
C SER A 170 -17.31 -39.41 -12.71
N CYS A 171 -17.82 -39.36 -11.48
CA CYS A 171 -18.57 -38.20 -11.00
C CYS A 171 -17.70 -36.94 -11.18
N PRO A 172 -18.25 -35.82 -11.68
CA PRO A 172 -17.46 -34.62 -11.92
C PRO A 172 -16.87 -34.10 -10.61
N ILE A 173 -15.58 -33.77 -10.61
CA ILE A 173 -14.92 -33.20 -9.43
C ILE A 173 -15.21 -31.70 -9.37
N GLN A 174 -15.73 -31.23 -8.22
CA GLN A 174 -15.85 -29.81 -7.95
C GLN A 174 -14.50 -29.30 -7.46
N SER A 175 -14.03 -28.19 -8.04
CA SER A 175 -12.78 -27.54 -7.64
C SER A 175 -12.94 -26.02 -7.55
N SER A 176 -12.07 -25.39 -6.76
CA SER A 176 -11.96 -23.94 -6.59
C SER A 176 -10.52 -23.58 -6.25
N ILE A 177 -10.03 -22.43 -6.76
CA ILE A 177 -8.67 -21.93 -6.53
C ILE A 177 -8.75 -20.51 -5.97
N SER A 178 -7.91 -20.18 -5.00
CA SER A 178 -7.71 -18.79 -4.56
C SER A 178 -6.25 -18.54 -4.18
N TRP A 179 -5.66 -17.50 -4.76
CA TRP A 179 -4.28 -17.11 -4.53
C TRP A 179 -4.13 -16.21 -3.29
N ARG A 180 -3.05 -16.40 -2.54
CA ARG A 180 -2.65 -15.44 -1.50
C ARG A 180 -2.18 -14.14 -2.15
N GLY A 181 -2.57 -12.99 -1.61
CA GLY A 181 -2.25 -11.67 -2.20
C GLY A 181 -0.77 -11.29 -2.32
N ASP A 182 0.16 -12.06 -1.72
CA ASP A 182 1.61 -11.91 -1.96
C ASP A 182 2.15 -12.80 -3.09
N GLY A 183 1.27 -13.58 -3.74
CA GLY A 183 1.58 -14.46 -4.86
C GLY A 183 2.48 -15.65 -4.53
N LYS A 184 2.72 -15.98 -3.26
CA LYS A 184 3.67 -17.06 -2.87
C LYS A 184 3.03 -18.43 -2.65
N PHE A 185 1.74 -18.42 -2.30
CA PHE A 185 0.96 -19.61 -2.01
C PHE A 185 -0.40 -19.46 -2.66
N PHE A 186 -1.04 -20.58 -2.96
CA PHE A 186 -2.45 -20.63 -3.35
C PHE A 186 -3.11 -21.81 -2.66
N ALA A 187 -4.43 -21.72 -2.49
CA ALA A 187 -5.24 -22.77 -1.91
C ALA A 187 -6.16 -23.36 -2.99
N THR A 188 -6.37 -24.66 -2.93
CA THR A 188 -7.38 -25.36 -3.71
C THR A 188 -8.36 -26.08 -2.79
N LEU A 189 -9.64 -26.02 -3.10
CA LEU A 189 -10.67 -26.85 -2.49
C LEU A 189 -11.18 -27.80 -3.57
N GLY A 190 -10.99 -29.10 -3.42
CA GLY A 190 -11.31 -30.09 -4.45
C GLY A 190 -11.88 -31.38 -3.88
N GLY A 191 -12.84 -32.00 -4.58
CA GLY A 191 -13.33 -33.34 -4.24
C GLY A 191 -14.47 -33.83 -5.13
N PRO A 192 -14.78 -35.14 -5.12
CA PRO A 192 -15.93 -35.70 -5.82
C PRO A 192 -17.25 -35.04 -5.38
N ASP A 193 -18.13 -34.74 -6.33
CA ASP A 193 -19.43 -34.13 -6.03
C ASP A 193 -20.25 -34.97 -5.02
N GLY A 194 -20.83 -34.29 -4.03
CA GLY A 194 -21.53 -34.91 -2.90
C GLY A 194 -20.66 -35.57 -1.81
N SER A 195 -19.33 -35.44 -1.86
CA SER A 195 -18.40 -36.03 -0.86
C SER A 195 -17.61 -35.00 -0.06
N SER A 196 -16.77 -35.43 0.89
CA SER A 196 -15.89 -34.54 1.66
C SER A 196 -14.76 -33.98 0.79
N GLN A 197 -14.86 -32.70 0.45
CA GLN A 197 -13.79 -31.98 -0.24
C GLN A 197 -12.53 -31.84 0.63
N LYS A 198 -11.39 -31.66 -0.02
CA LYS A 198 -10.06 -31.53 0.56
C LYS A 198 -9.54 -30.11 0.35
N LEU A 199 -9.18 -29.42 1.44
CA LEU A 199 -8.52 -28.12 1.38
C LEU A 199 -7.00 -28.35 1.35
N THR A 200 -6.37 -27.99 0.25
CA THR A 200 -4.92 -28.13 0.05
C THR A 200 -4.28 -26.77 -0.19
N ILE A 201 -3.12 -26.53 0.40
CA ILE A 201 -2.35 -25.29 0.25
C ILE A 201 -1.02 -25.63 -0.40
N TRP A 202 -0.68 -24.88 -1.45
CA TRP A 202 0.42 -25.17 -2.37
C TRP A 202 1.46 -24.03 -2.37
N GLU A 203 2.72 -24.39 -2.61
CA GLU A 203 3.82 -23.43 -2.80
C GLU A 203 4.01 -23.10 -4.29
N ARG A 204 4.19 -21.81 -4.61
CA ARG A 204 4.30 -21.34 -6.01
C ARG A 204 5.45 -21.95 -6.82
N GLU A 205 6.64 -22.04 -6.24
CA GLU A 205 7.87 -22.25 -7.02
C GLU A 205 8.05 -23.70 -7.50
N LEU A 206 7.56 -24.67 -6.72
CA LEU A 206 7.79 -26.11 -6.96
C LEU A 206 6.50 -26.93 -7.04
N GLY A 207 5.33 -26.33 -6.81
CA GLY A 207 4.06 -27.05 -6.73
C GLY A 207 3.93 -27.98 -5.53
N ASN A 208 4.82 -27.87 -4.54
CA ASN A 208 4.78 -28.71 -3.34
C ASN A 208 3.54 -28.41 -2.50
N MET A 209 2.89 -29.46 -2.00
CA MET A 209 1.83 -29.38 -1.00
C MET A 209 2.42 -28.93 0.34
N HIS A 210 2.07 -27.73 0.81
CA HIS A 210 2.52 -27.15 2.07
C HIS A 210 1.71 -27.67 3.27
N SER A 211 0.39 -27.79 3.11
CA SER A 211 -0.50 -28.39 4.11
C SER A 211 -1.79 -28.89 3.47
N SER A 212 -2.37 -29.94 4.07
CA SER A 212 -3.59 -30.59 3.60
C SER A 212 -4.55 -30.81 4.76
N LEU A 213 -5.85 -30.63 4.54
CA LEU A 213 -6.88 -30.85 5.55
C LEU A 213 -7.94 -31.83 5.04
N ASP A 214 -7.77 -33.08 5.49
CA ASP A 214 -8.47 -34.27 5.02
C ASP A 214 -9.43 -34.78 6.11
N THR A 215 -10.53 -34.07 6.42
CA THR A 215 -11.50 -34.58 7.44
C THR A 215 -12.87 -33.89 7.55
N LYS A 216 -13.14 -32.79 6.85
CA LYS A 216 -14.39 -32.01 7.06
C LYS A 216 -15.25 -31.99 5.80
N ALA A 217 -16.57 -32.09 6.00
CA ALA A 217 -17.54 -31.77 4.97
C ALA A 217 -17.50 -30.26 4.70
N PHE A 218 -16.77 -29.83 3.67
CA PHE A 218 -16.89 -28.49 3.10
C PHE A 218 -17.99 -28.48 2.04
N ILE A 219 -18.68 -27.35 1.88
CA ILE A 219 -19.73 -27.19 0.85
C ILE A 219 -19.20 -26.36 -0.31
N GLY A 220 -19.34 -26.89 -1.53
CA GLY A 220 -19.31 -26.10 -2.76
C GLY A 220 -17.92 -25.62 -3.16
N ALA A 221 -17.85 -24.69 -4.12
CA ALA A 221 -16.61 -24.06 -4.56
C ALA A 221 -16.23 -22.82 -3.71
N SER A 222 -16.79 -22.70 -2.49
CA SER A 222 -16.70 -21.52 -1.62
C SER A 222 -15.34 -21.46 -0.89
N LEU A 223 -14.32 -20.99 -1.62
CA LEU A 223 -12.96 -20.77 -1.14
C LEU A 223 -12.48 -19.36 -1.48
N ASP A 224 -11.89 -18.66 -0.50
CA ASP A 224 -11.14 -17.43 -0.79
C ASP A 224 -10.03 -17.13 0.23
N TRP A 225 -8.86 -16.72 -0.27
CA TRP A 225 -7.74 -16.28 0.57
C TRP A 225 -7.82 -14.77 0.81
N MET A 226 -7.88 -14.36 2.07
CA MET A 226 -7.80 -12.96 2.49
C MET A 226 -6.57 -12.28 1.84
N PRO A 227 -6.69 -11.16 1.10
CA PRO A 227 -5.57 -10.56 0.35
C PRO A 227 -4.33 -10.19 1.19
N SER A 228 -4.52 -9.75 2.45
CA SER A 228 -3.42 -9.55 3.42
C SER A 228 -2.62 -10.83 3.74
N GLY A 229 -3.17 -11.99 3.39
CA GLY A 229 -2.56 -13.31 3.45
C GLY A 229 -2.71 -14.02 4.78
N ALA A 230 -3.46 -13.48 5.74
CA ALA A 230 -3.57 -13.99 7.10
C ALA A 230 -4.52 -15.21 7.26
N LYS A 231 -5.65 -15.23 6.55
CA LYS A 231 -6.70 -16.25 6.71
C LYS A 231 -7.18 -16.78 5.35
N VAL A 232 -7.41 -18.08 5.26
CA VAL A 232 -8.15 -18.75 4.18
C VAL A 232 -9.57 -18.98 4.67
N ALA A 233 -10.57 -18.52 3.92
CA ALA A 233 -11.97 -18.64 4.29
C ALA A 233 -12.65 -19.73 3.47
N THR A 234 -13.43 -20.59 4.13
CA THR A 234 -14.26 -21.63 3.47
C THR A 234 -15.47 -21.98 4.32
N THR A 235 -16.41 -22.76 3.79
CA THR A 235 -17.69 -23.08 4.43
C THR A 235 -17.81 -24.54 4.83
N HIS A 236 -18.09 -24.76 6.11
CA HIS A 236 -18.26 -26.10 6.69
C HIS A 236 -19.74 -26.48 6.79
N ASP A 237 -20.10 -27.65 6.25
CA ASP A 237 -21.44 -28.20 6.32
C ASP A 237 -21.80 -28.71 7.72
N ARG A 238 -23.04 -28.47 8.11
CA ARG A 238 -23.67 -28.98 9.34
C ARG A 238 -25.12 -29.42 9.12
N LYS A 239 -25.54 -29.66 7.87
CA LYS A 239 -26.86 -30.20 7.51
C LYS A 239 -27.14 -31.55 8.16
N THR A 240 -26.12 -32.41 8.27
CA THR A 240 -26.20 -33.69 9.00
C THR A 240 -26.45 -33.52 10.51
N GLU A 241 -26.13 -32.35 11.08
CA GLU A 241 -26.47 -31.98 12.47
C GLU A 241 -27.78 -31.17 12.58
N GLY A 242 -28.43 -30.83 11.46
CA GLY A 242 -29.60 -29.95 11.42
C GLY A 242 -29.31 -28.48 11.80
N LYS A 243 -28.08 -27.98 11.57
CA LYS A 243 -27.63 -26.64 12.00
C LYS A 243 -27.19 -25.76 10.83
N CYS A 244 -27.07 -24.45 11.08
CA CYS A 244 -26.55 -23.50 10.10
C CYS A 244 -25.14 -23.91 9.62
N PRO A 245 -24.81 -23.70 8.33
CA PRO A 245 -23.43 -23.76 7.87
C PRO A 245 -22.58 -22.67 8.54
N LEU A 246 -21.30 -22.98 8.75
CA LEU A 246 -20.33 -22.04 9.35
C LEU A 246 -19.36 -21.53 8.30
N ILE A 247 -19.02 -20.24 8.36
CA ILE A 247 -17.84 -19.70 7.69
C ILE A 247 -16.67 -19.92 8.65
N VAL A 248 -15.65 -20.67 8.19
CA VAL A 248 -14.49 -21.10 8.97
C VAL A 248 -13.22 -20.55 8.35
N PHE A 249 -12.30 -20.10 9.21
CA PHE A 249 -11.02 -19.51 8.81
C PHE A 249 -9.84 -20.37 9.23
N TYR A 250 -9.01 -20.70 8.25
CA TYR A 250 -7.78 -21.47 8.41
C TYR A 250 -6.55 -20.60 8.19
N GLU A 251 -5.43 -20.96 8.80
CA GLU A 251 -4.11 -20.44 8.47
C GLU A 251 -3.44 -21.24 7.37
N LYS A 252 -2.33 -20.70 6.84
CA LYS A 252 -1.52 -21.32 5.78
C LYS A 252 -1.00 -22.73 6.08
N ASN A 253 -1.08 -23.19 7.34
CA ASN A 253 -0.62 -24.49 7.84
C ASN A 253 -1.78 -25.47 8.08
N GLY A 254 -3.02 -25.12 7.66
CA GLY A 254 -4.21 -25.95 7.87
C GLY A 254 -4.86 -25.82 9.26
N LEU A 255 -4.33 -25.02 10.18
CA LEU A 255 -4.94 -24.82 11.50
C LEU A 255 -6.14 -23.89 11.44
N GLU A 256 -7.26 -24.30 12.04
CA GLU A 256 -8.44 -23.47 12.25
C GLU A 256 -8.16 -22.38 13.30
N ARG A 257 -8.56 -21.14 13.02
CA ARG A 257 -8.36 -19.98 13.91
C ARG A 257 -9.63 -19.34 14.44
N SER A 258 -10.70 -19.33 13.64
CA SER A 258 -11.97 -18.67 14.00
C SER A 258 -13.09 -19.13 13.08
N TYR A 259 -14.34 -19.05 13.53
CA TYR A 259 -15.53 -19.29 12.71
C TYR A 259 -16.70 -18.39 13.15
N PHE A 260 -17.74 -18.28 12.33
CA PHE A 260 -19.04 -17.72 12.73
C PHE A 260 -20.21 -18.36 11.94
N CYS A 261 -21.43 -18.28 12.48
CA CYS A 261 -22.66 -18.73 11.81
C CYS A 261 -23.21 -17.60 10.92
N ILE A 262 -23.89 -17.98 9.84
CA ILE A 262 -24.46 -17.06 8.85
C ILE A 262 -25.84 -16.49 9.30
N ASP A 263 -26.35 -16.98 10.43
CA ASP A 263 -27.66 -16.68 11.02
C ASP A 263 -28.82 -16.89 10.02
N GLU A 264 -28.84 -18.09 9.43
CA GLU A 264 -29.81 -18.57 8.42
C GLU A 264 -30.27 -20.01 8.75
N PRO A 265 -31.42 -20.48 8.24
CA PRO A 265 -31.90 -21.83 8.50
C PRO A 265 -31.00 -22.91 7.88
N ALA A 266 -31.03 -24.12 8.46
CA ALA A 266 -30.08 -25.20 8.18
C ALA A 266 -30.08 -25.73 6.72
N GLU A 267 -31.14 -25.50 5.95
CA GLU A 267 -31.27 -26.00 4.57
C GLU A 267 -30.42 -25.22 3.55
N VAL A 268 -29.92 -24.05 3.94
CA VAL A 268 -29.27 -23.05 3.08
C VAL A 268 -27.90 -23.52 2.55
N VAL A 269 -27.54 -23.05 1.35
CA VAL A 269 -26.27 -23.35 0.66
C VAL A 269 -25.48 -22.06 0.44
N VAL A 270 -24.18 -22.06 0.78
CA VAL A 270 -23.28 -20.97 0.40
C VAL A 270 -22.65 -21.29 -0.96
N GLN A 271 -22.91 -20.46 -1.95
CA GLN A 271 -22.46 -20.69 -3.34
C GLN A 271 -21.13 -20.01 -3.68
N ALA A 272 -20.85 -18.86 -3.04
CA ALA A 272 -19.61 -18.12 -3.25
C ALA A 272 -19.24 -17.34 -1.98
N LEU A 273 -17.93 -17.12 -1.82
CA LEU A 273 -17.32 -16.40 -0.71
C LEU A 273 -16.17 -15.56 -1.29
N LYS A 274 -16.14 -14.25 -1.02
CA LYS A 274 -15.10 -13.35 -1.55
C LYS A 274 -14.75 -12.21 -0.60
N TRP A 275 -13.46 -11.94 -0.43
CA TRP A 275 -12.92 -10.81 0.32
C TRP A 275 -12.81 -9.53 -0.52
N SER A 276 -12.96 -8.36 0.12
CA SER A 276 -12.55 -7.09 -0.49
C SER A 276 -11.02 -7.00 -0.63
N CYS A 277 -10.54 -6.21 -1.59
CA CYS A 277 -9.10 -6.08 -1.88
C CYS A 277 -8.26 -5.60 -0.67
N ASN A 278 -8.84 -4.77 0.21
CA ASN A 278 -8.18 -4.32 1.45
C ASN A 278 -8.33 -5.29 2.64
N SER A 279 -9.02 -6.42 2.46
CA SER A 279 -9.31 -7.42 3.50
C SER A 279 -10.20 -6.97 4.69
N GLU A 280 -10.91 -5.84 4.58
CA GLU A 280 -11.81 -5.36 5.66
C GLU A 280 -13.21 -5.99 5.61
N LEU A 281 -13.68 -6.33 4.41
CA LEU A 281 -15.01 -6.89 4.18
C LEU A 281 -14.93 -8.31 3.62
N LEU A 282 -15.87 -9.14 4.05
CA LEU A 282 -16.13 -10.46 3.50
C LEU A 282 -17.58 -10.50 3.02
N ALA A 283 -17.81 -10.94 1.79
CA ALA A 283 -19.15 -11.18 1.27
C ALA A 283 -19.36 -12.67 0.98
N ALA A 284 -20.58 -13.15 1.21
CA ALA A 284 -21.01 -14.49 0.82
C ALA A 284 -22.34 -14.46 0.08
N LEU A 285 -22.43 -15.25 -0.99
CA LEU A 285 -23.67 -15.55 -1.70
C LEU A 285 -24.31 -16.78 -1.08
N ILE A 286 -25.51 -16.59 -0.57
CA ILE A 286 -26.25 -17.54 0.23
C ILE A 286 -27.56 -17.83 -0.50
N SER A 287 -27.84 -19.10 -0.75
CA SER A 287 -28.95 -19.56 -1.58
C SER A 287 -29.95 -20.35 -0.73
N CYS A 288 -31.17 -19.82 -0.64
CA CYS A 288 -32.30 -20.42 0.06
C CYS A 288 -33.31 -20.99 -0.96
N SER A 289 -34.36 -21.67 -0.48
CA SER A 289 -35.43 -22.24 -1.31
C SER A 289 -36.33 -21.17 -1.95
N GLN A 290 -36.46 -20.00 -1.34
CA GLN A 290 -37.36 -18.93 -1.78
C GLN A 290 -36.64 -17.72 -2.39
N TYR A 291 -35.39 -17.48 -2.03
CA TYR A 291 -34.61 -16.29 -2.41
C TYR A 291 -33.10 -16.59 -2.38
N ASP A 292 -32.33 -15.74 -3.05
CA ASP A 292 -30.87 -15.68 -2.90
C ASP A 292 -30.49 -14.38 -2.20
N VAL A 293 -29.43 -14.39 -1.39
CA VAL A 293 -29.02 -13.25 -0.59
C VAL A 293 -27.50 -13.10 -0.55
N ILE A 294 -27.01 -11.88 -0.75
CA ILE A 294 -25.60 -11.52 -0.54
C ILE A 294 -25.52 -10.83 0.82
N LYS A 295 -24.80 -11.43 1.76
CA LYS A 295 -24.48 -10.83 3.07
C LYS A 295 -23.04 -10.33 3.07
N ILE A 296 -22.82 -9.15 3.65
CA ILE A 296 -21.51 -8.51 3.77
C ILE A 296 -21.20 -8.28 5.26
N TRP A 297 -20.06 -8.76 5.73
CA TRP A 297 -19.60 -8.58 7.11
C TRP A 297 -18.26 -7.86 7.17
N SER A 298 -18.04 -7.14 8.27
CA SER A 298 -16.72 -6.65 8.68
C SER A 298 -16.28 -7.34 9.98
N CYS A 299 -14.99 -7.60 10.14
CA CYS A 299 -14.43 -8.13 11.39
C CYS A 299 -13.74 -7.02 12.22
N ASN A 300 -14.04 -6.93 13.51
CA ASN A 300 -13.27 -6.11 14.45
C ASN A 300 -13.14 -6.87 15.78
N ASN A 301 -11.93 -6.93 16.36
CA ASN A 301 -11.62 -7.71 17.57
C ASN A 301 -12.09 -9.18 17.52
N ASN A 302 -11.94 -9.83 16.35
CA ASN A 302 -12.48 -11.17 16.03
C ASN A 302 -14.02 -11.32 16.11
N HIS A 303 -14.76 -10.25 16.38
CA HIS A 303 -16.21 -10.23 16.27
C HIS A 303 -16.65 -9.84 14.85
N TRP A 304 -17.60 -10.60 14.30
CA TRP A 304 -18.15 -10.36 12.96
C TRP A 304 -19.43 -9.55 13.05
N TYR A 305 -19.51 -8.48 12.27
CA TYR A 305 -20.66 -7.59 12.23
C TYR A 305 -21.26 -7.61 10.83
N LEU A 306 -22.53 -8.06 10.71
CA LEU A 306 -23.28 -7.94 9.46
C LEU A 306 -23.48 -6.45 9.16
N LYS A 307 -23.01 -6.01 8.00
CA LYS A 307 -23.02 -4.60 7.56
C LYS A 307 -24.11 -4.32 6.54
N GLN A 308 -24.38 -5.28 5.66
CA GLN A 308 -25.37 -5.15 4.59
C GLN A 308 -25.90 -6.52 4.17
N GLU A 309 -27.12 -6.52 3.67
CA GLU A 309 -27.82 -7.68 3.14
C GLU A 309 -28.58 -7.27 1.87
N LEU A 310 -28.33 -7.96 0.76
CA LEU A 310 -28.94 -7.71 -0.55
C LEU A 310 -29.73 -8.96 -0.95
N ARG A 311 -31.07 -8.87 -1.00
CA ARG A 311 -31.96 -9.99 -1.35
C ARG A 311 -32.40 -9.91 -2.81
N TYR A 312 -32.43 -11.07 -3.46
CA TYR A 312 -32.85 -11.29 -4.84
C TYR A 312 -33.86 -12.44 -4.89
N THR A 313 -34.81 -12.40 -5.81
CA THR A 313 -35.77 -13.50 -5.96
C THR A 313 -35.09 -14.71 -6.59
N LYS A 314 -35.60 -15.91 -6.28
CA LYS A 314 -35.01 -17.15 -6.82
C LYS A 314 -35.05 -17.26 -8.36
N LYS A 315 -35.92 -16.48 -9.01
CA LYS A 315 -36.07 -16.45 -10.47
C LYS A 315 -35.03 -15.58 -11.15
N GLU A 316 -34.61 -14.49 -10.51
CA GLU A 316 -33.56 -13.61 -11.02
C GLU A 316 -32.19 -14.31 -10.95
N GLY A 317 -31.94 -15.01 -9.82
CA GLY A 317 -30.63 -15.49 -9.44
C GLY A 317 -29.64 -14.34 -9.25
N VAL A 318 -28.50 -14.59 -8.60
CA VAL A 318 -27.47 -13.55 -8.47
C VAL A 318 -26.06 -14.13 -8.38
N ARG A 319 -25.11 -13.40 -8.94
CA ARG A 319 -23.66 -13.56 -8.80
C ARG A 319 -23.05 -12.22 -8.39
N PHE A 320 -21.84 -12.24 -7.83
CA PHE A 320 -21.17 -11.02 -7.39
C PHE A 320 -19.64 -11.13 -7.46
N TYR A 321 -19.00 -9.96 -7.51
CA TYR A 321 -17.56 -9.78 -7.47
C TYR A 321 -17.22 -8.46 -6.77
N TRP A 322 -16.05 -8.38 -6.13
CA TRP A 322 -15.53 -7.13 -5.55
C TRP A 322 -14.66 -6.41 -6.59
N ASP A 323 -14.76 -5.09 -6.70
CA ASP A 323 -13.76 -4.32 -7.47
C ASP A 323 -12.36 -4.60 -6.86
N PRO A 324 -11.40 -5.12 -7.64
CA PRO A 324 -10.11 -5.56 -7.12
C PRO A 324 -9.20 -4.38 -6.73
N ILE A 325 -9.57 -3.15 -7.10
CA ILE A 325 -8.87 -1.91 -6.75
C ILE A 325 -9.64 -1.15 -5.66
N LYS A 326 -10.98 -1.11 -5.73
CA LYS A 326 -11.83 -0.29 -4.83
C LYS A 326 -12.51 -1.14 -3.73
N PRO A 327 -12.09 -1.04 -2.46
CA PRO A 327 -12.52 -1.99 -1.43
C PRO A 327 -14.01 -1.94 -1.03
N MET A 328 -14.70 -0.84 -1.36
CA MET A 328 -16.12 -0.62 -1.04
C MET A 328 -17.03 -0.65 -2.28
N HIS A 329 -16.54 -1.18 -3.40
CA HIS A 329 -17.32 -1.33 -4.63
C HIS A 329 -17.66 -2.80 -4.87
N LEU A 330 -18.95 -3.12 -4.86
CA LEU A 330 -19.48 -4.45 -5.10
C LEU A 330 -20.25 -4.46 -6.43
N ILE A 331 -19.91 -5.39 -7.31
CA ILE A 331 -20.58 -5.60 -8.60
C ILE A 331 -21.42 -6.87 -8.46
N CYS A 332 -22.73 -6.75 -8.58
CA CYS A 332 -23.67 -7.87 -8.58
C CYS A 332 -24.30 -7.99 -9.97
N TRP A 333 -24.67 -9.19 -10.40
CA TRP A 333 -25.47 -9.37 -11.61
C TRP A 333 -26.46 -10.52 -11.49
N THR A 334 -27.63 -10.38 -12.12
CA THR A 334 -28.63 -11.43 -12.21
C THR A 334 -28.38 -12.34 -13.40
N LEU A 335 -28.99 -13.54 -13.41
CA LEU A 335 -28.85 -14.47 -14.53
C LEU A 335 -29.47 -13.91 -15.82
N GLY A 336 -30.55 -13.12 -15.68
CA GLY A 336 -31.20 -12.36 -16.76
C GLY A 336 -30.48 -11.05 -17.15
N GLY A 337 -29.17 -10.93 -16.90
CA GLY A 337 -28.33 -9.87 -17.44
C GLY A 337 -28.45 -8.49 -16.78
N GLN A 338 -29.13 -8.34 -15.64
CA GLN A 338 -29.14 -7.07 -14.92
C GLN A 338 -27.87 -6.92 -14.08
N VAL A 339 -26.97 -6.02 -14.47
CA VAL A 339 -25.73 -5.68 -13.76
C VAL A 339 -25.99 -4.51 -12.81
N ILE A 340 -25.56 -4.62 -11.57
CA ILE A 340 -25.81 -3.65 -10.50
C ILE A 340 -24.47 -3.34 -9.80
N THR A 341 -24.01 -2.10 -9.93
CA THR A 341 -22.85 -1.60 -9.19
C THR A 341 -23.31 -0.88 -7.93
N HIS A 342 -22.83 -1.35 -6.78
CA HIS A 342 -23.01 -0.71 -5.47
C HIS A 342 -21.71 -0.01 -5.07
N SER A 343 -21.83 1.26 -4.68
CA SER A 343 -20.73 2.03 -4.07
C SER A 343 -21.26 2.82 -2.87
N ASP A 344 -20.57 2.71 -1.73
CA ASP A 344 -21.07 3.23 -0.46
C ASP A 344 -19.91 3.72 0.44
N ALA A 345 -20.20 4.72 1.27
CA ALA A 345 -19.26 5.35 2.19
C ALA A 345 -19.61 5.12 3.67
N CYS A 346 -20.74 4.47 4.02
CA CYS A 346 -21.06 4.18 5.43
C CYS A 346 -22.15 3.09 5.66
N PHE A 347 -21.74 1.82 5.72
CA PHE A 347 -22.66 0.67 5.84
C PHE A 347 -23.61 0.67 7.06
N SER A 348 -24.91 0.66 6.76
CA SER A 348 -25.99 -0.07 7.46
C SER A 348 -27.35 0.48 7.02
N THR A 349 -28.24 -0.38 6.54
CA THR A 349 -29.63 -0.04 6.19
C THR A 349 -30.56 -1.22 6.53
N PRO A 350 -31.76 -0.97 7.08
CA PRO A 350 -32.83 -1.97 7.09
C PRO A 350 -33.49 -2.09 5.70
N MET A 351 -34.22 -3.19 5.49
CA MET A 351 -34.80 -3.59 4.20
C MET A 351 -35.87 -2.64 3.63
N MET A 352 -36.02 -2.66 2.31
CA MET A 352 -37.26 -2.32 1.59
C MET A 352 -37.58 -3.45 0.60
N SER A 353 -38.85 -3.88 0.55
CA SER A 353 -39.37 -4.89 -0.36
C SER A 353 -39.79 -4.28 -1.70
N SER A 354 -39.66 -5.06 -2.78
CA SER A 354 -39.81 -4.61 -4.17
C SER A 354 -41.27 -4.56 -4.67
N GLU A 355 -42.06 -3.56 -4.24
CA GLU A 355 -43.38 -3.28 -4.82
C GLU A 355 -43.62 -1.77 -4.99
N ALA A 356 -43.11 -1.18 -6.08
CA ALA A 356 -43.37 0.24 -6.42
C ALA A 356 -43.18 0.60 -7.91
N ASN A 357 -43.52 -0.28 -8.87
CA ASN A 357 -43.56 0.08 -10.29
C ASN A 357 -45.02 0.17 -10.78
N ASN A 358 -45.53 1.40 -10.94
CA ASN A 358 -46.54 1.81 -11.93
C ASN A 358 -46.97 3.26 -11.70
N LEU A 359 -46.43 4.21 -12.48
CA LEU A 359 -47.02 5.52 -12.76
C LEU A 359 -46.23 6.17 -13.92
N PRO A 360 -46.87 6.52 -15.06
CA PRO A 360 -46.17 7.06 -16.21
C PRO A 360 -46.15 8.60 -16.15
N GLU A 361 -44.98 9.25 -16.14
CA GLU A 361 -44.94 10.68 -16.46
C GLU A 361 -43.59 11.23 -16.96
N LYS A 362 -43.76 12.27 -17.79
CA LYS A 362 -42.85 13.01 -18.69
C LYS A 362 -41.41 13.31 -18.23
N ARG A 363 -40.57 13.52 -19.25
CA ARG A 363 -39.17 14.00 -19.20
C ARG A 363 -39.03 15.28 -18.36
N ASP A 364 -38.49 15.15 -17.15
CA ASP A 364 -37.87 16.21 -16.35
C ASP A 364 -36.74 15.56 -15.54
N SER A 365 -35.62 16.29 -15.33
CA SER A 365 -34.29 15.85 -14.85
C SER A 365 -34.09 14.42 -14.31
N PRO A 366 -33.01 13.70 -14.68
CA PRO A 366 -32.77 12.32 -14.23
C PRO A 366 -32.78 12.13 -12.69
N PHE A 367 -32.22 13.08 -11.92
CA PHE A 367 -32.08 12.94 -10.47
C PHE A 367 -33.30 13.44 -9.72
N PHE A 368 -33.69 12.72 -8.65
CA PHE A 368 -34.81 13.13 -7.81
C PHE A 368 -34.54 12.88 -6.31
N ILE A 369 -35.04 13.80 -5.48
CA ILE A 369 -35.26 13.54 -4.05
C ILE A 369 -36.66 12.93 -3.90
N ILE A 370 -36.75 11.79 -3.22
CA ILE A 370 -38.02 11.15 -2.88
C ILE A 370 -38.25 11.30 -1.37
N GLU A 371 -39.32 11.99 -1.00
CA GLU A 371 -39.75 12.14 0.39
C GLU A 371 -40.72 11.01 0.74
N ILE A 372 -40.23 9.98 1.42
CA ILE A 372 -41.02 8.82 1.86
C ILE A 372 -41.60 9.10 3.25
N GLU A 373 -42.91 8.97 3.37
CA GLU A 373 -43.67 9.01 4.61
C GLU A 373 -43.95 7.57 5.06
N LEU A 374 -43.51 7.22 6.27
CA LEU A 374 -43.76 5.91 6.87
C LEU A 374 -45.01 6.03 7.75
N VAL A 375 -46.11 5.47 7.29
CA VAL A 375 -47.40 5.46 7.99
C VAL A 375 -47.56 4.13 8.72
N CYS A 376 -47.68 4.16 10.05
CA CYS A 376 -48.15 3.01 10.81
C CYS A 376 -49.69 3.10 10.90
N PRO A 377 -50.46 2.12 10.40
CA PRO A 377 -51.93 2.14 10.50
C PRO A 377 -52.47 1.83 11.90
N GLU A 378 -51.63 1.31 12.81
CA GLU A 378 -52.04 0.87 14.15
C GLU A 378 -51.58 1.84 15.24
N ASP A 379 -52.54 2.41 15.98
CA ASP A 379 -52.34 3.07 17.27
C ASP A 379 -51.91 2.03 18.33
N SER A 380 -50.65 1.59 18.28
CA SER A 380 -50.07 0.63 19.23
C SER A 380 -49.06 1.28 20.19
N LEU A 381 -49.04 0.78 21.43
CA LEU A 381 -48.42 1.43 22.58
C LEU A 381 -46.88 1.54 22.50
N LEU A 382 -46.36 2.61 23.12
CA LEU A 382 -44.93 2.79 23.39
C LEU A 382 -44.31 1.55 24.07
N GLY A 383 -43.48 0.81 23.34
CA GLY A 383 -42.64 -0.26 23.91
C GLY A 383 -42.25 -1.40 22.97
N SER A 384 -43.02 -1.67 21.90
CA SER A 384 -42.76 -2.81 21.01
C SER A 384 -42.70 -2.40 19.54
N VAL A 385 -41.51 -2.03 19.06
CA VAL A 385 -41.29 -1.73 17.64
C VAL A 385 -41.07 -3.03 16.87
N CYS A 386 -42.16 -3.71 16.53
CA CYS A 386 -42.14 -4.76 15.52
C CYS A 386 -42.03 -4.13 14.13
N SER A 387 -41.22 -4.72 13.23
CA SER A 387 -40.99 -4.18 11.88
C SER A 387 -42.15 -4.46 10.89
N SER A 388 -43.17 -5.19 11.31
CA SER A 388 -44.38 -5.50 10.55
C SER A 388 -45.46 -4.44 10.77
N GLY A 389 -46.02 -3.88 9.69
CA GLY A 389 -47.18 -2.97 9.74
C GLY A 389 -46.93 -1.58 9.17
N TRP A 390 -45.67 -1.16 9.03
CA TRP A 390 -45.32 0.14 8.43
C TRP A 390 -45.57 0.16 6.92
N GLN A 391 -46.45 1.04 6.46
CA GLN A 391 -46.66 1.31 5.04
C GLN A 391 -45.82 2.51 4.61
N ALA A 392 -44.90 2.29 3.68
CA ALA A 392 -44.12 3.36 3.05
C ALA A 392 -44.91 3.98 1.90
N ARG A 393 -45.20 5.28 1.99
CA ARG A 393 -45.84 6.05 0.92
C ARG A 393 -44.91 7.14 0.43
N ILE A 394 -44.72 7.23 -0.89
CA ILE A 394 -44.04 8.38 -1.49
C ILE A 394 -44.95 9.60 -1.34
N SER A 395 -44.53 10.57 -0.53
CA SER A 395 -45.28 11.81 -0.32
C SER A 395 -44.94 12.87 -1.37
N LYS A 396 -43.69 12.93 -1.84
CA LYS A 396 -43.21 13.79 -2.95
C LYS A 396 -42.02 13.18 -3.69
N LYS A 397 -41.87 13.59 -4.95
CA LYS A 397 -40.68 13.45 -5.80
C LYS A 397 -40.30 14.86 -6.27
N MET A 398 -39.04 15.25 -6.14
CA MET A 398 -38.55 16.59 -6.56
C MET A 398 -37.28 16.48 -7.42
N PRO A 399 -37.24 17.12 -8.61
CA PRO A 399 -36.10 17.06 -9.53
C PRO A 399 -34.84 17.73 -8.97
N LEU A 400 -33.67 17.24 -9.39
CA LEU A 400 -32.34 17.76 -9.07
C LEU A 400 -31.49 17.92 -10.34
N GLN A 401 -30.65 18.96 -10.36
CA GLN A 401 -29.82 19.30 -11.52
C GLN A 401 -28.62 18.35 -11.75
N SER A 402 -28.24 17.55 -10.74
CA SER A 402 -27.01 16.76 -10.71
C SER A 402 -27.07 15.72 -9.58
N PRO A 403 -26.21 14.68 -9.57
CA PRO A 403 -26.25 13.63 -8.55
C PRO A 403 -25.88 14.17 -7.16
N VAL A 404 -26.43 13.51 -6.13
CA VAL A 404 -26.13 13.79 -4.72
C VAL A 404 -24.85 13.08 -4.33
N THR A 405 -23.91 13.83 -3.75
CA THR A 405 -22.60 13.32 -3.28
C THR A 405 -22.51 13.24 -1.76
N GLY A 406 -23.30 14.04 -1.04
CA GLY A 406 -23.35 14.02 0.42
C GLY A 406 -24.65 14.64 0.95
N ILE A 407 -25.07 14.25 2.14
CA ILE A 407 -26.26 14.80 2.81
C ILE A 407 -25.97 15.01 4.30
N SER A 408 -26.41 16.14 4.85
CA SER A 408 -26.32 16.42 6.27
C SER A 408 -27.62 17.07 6.75
N GLN A 409 -28.08 16.71 7.95
CA GLN A 409 -29.19 17.42 8.58
C GLN A 409 -28.81 18.89 8.80
N ASN A 410 -29.73 19.83 8.60
CA ASN A 410 -29.52 21.21 9.02
C ASN A 410 -29.82 21.33 10.53
N PRO A 411 -28.84 21.63 11.40
CA PRO A 411 -29.09 21.74 12.83
C PRO A 411 -29.78 23.08 13.20
N ALA A 412 -29.78 24.08 12.32
CA ALA A 412 -30.41 25.38 12.55
C ALA A 412 -31.91 25.40 12.22
N LYS A 413 -32.38 24.49 11.36
CA LYS A 413 -33.79 24.42 10.92
C LYS A 413 -34.32 22.99 10.99
N THR A 414 -35.28 22.75 11.87
CA THR A 414 -35.95 21.45 11.98
C THR A 414 -36.72 21.13 10.70
N GLY A 415 -36.60 19.88 10.20
CA GLY A 415 -37.22 19.47 8.93
C GLY A 415 -36.43 19.88 7.67
N SER A 416 -35.20 20.36 7.81
CA SER A 416 -34.31 20.70 6.70
C SER A 416 -33.05 19.84 6.66
N ALA A 417 -32.49 19.65 5.46
CA ALA A 417 -31.20 19.02 5.20
C ALA A 417 -30.42 19.79 4.14
N PHE A 418 -29.10 19.87 4.31
CA PHE A 418 -28.15 20.29 3.29
C PHE A 418 -27.83 19.10 2.40
N ILE A 419 -27.98 19.31 1.09
CA ILE A 419 -27.73 18.30 0.06
C ILE A 419 -26.60 18.82 -0.82
N GLN A 420 -25.51 18.07 -0.85
CA GLN A 420 -24.36 18.38 -1.69
C GLN A 420 -24.52 17.69 -3.05
N LEU A 421 -24.47 18.53 -4.08
CA LEU A 421 -24.48 18.15 -5.48
C LEU A 421 -23.05 17.91 -5.97
N SER A 422 -22.88 17.23 -7.11
CA SER A 422 -21.54 17.04 -7.69
C SER A 422 -20.83 18.38 -7.96
N GLY A 423 -19.52 18.42 -7.71
CA GLY A 423 -18.72 19.65 -7.78
C GLY A 423 -18.81 20.53 -6.52
N GLY A 424 -19.31 20.03 -5.40
CA GLY A 424 -19.28 20.71 -4.10
C GLY A 424 -20.33 21.81 -3.90
N ARG A 425 -21.27 22.00 -4.84
CA ARG A 425 -22.42 22.92 -4.67
C ARG A 425 -23.38 22.36 -3.63
N ILE A 426 -23.93 23.20 -2.76
CA ILE A 426 -24.86 22.79 -1.71
C ILE A 426 -26.19 23.52 -1.83
N VAL A 427 -27.28 22.76 -1.74
CA VAL A 427 -28.65 23.25 -1.71
C VAL A 427 -29.33 22.86 -0.39
N GLU A 428 -30.21 23.71 0.12
CA GLU A 428 -30.98 23.43 1.33
C GLU A 428 -32.37 22.91 0.96
N TYR A 429 -32.66 21.65 1.28
CA TYR A 429 -33.99 21.06 1.15
C TYR A 429 -34.82 21.31 2.42
N CYS A 430 -36.07 21.72 2.25
CA CYS A 430 -37.03 21.91 3.34
C CYS A 430 -38.30 21.05 3.13
N SER A 431 -38.57 20.15 4.08
CA SER A 431 -39.81 19.37 4.13
C SER A 431 -41.02 20.26 4.42
N LYS A 432 -42.18 19.95 3.83
CA LYS A 432 -43.42 20.76 3.97
C LYS A 432 -44.03 20.74 5.38
N VAL A 433 -43.59 19.86 6.28
CA VAL A 433 -44.17 19.69 7.63
C VAL A 433 -44.06 20.96 8.50
N ASN A 434 -43.17 21.91 8.16
CA ASN A 434 -42.93 23.14 8.94
C ASN A 434 -43.43 24.46 8.29
N LEU A 435 -44.30 24.42 7.28
CA LEU A 435 -44.74 25.59 6.48
C LEU A 435 -45.62 26.64 7.21
N PHE A 436 -45.75 26.60 8.54
CA PHE A 436 -46.61 27.53 9.31
C PHE A 436 -45.93 28.81 9.81
N ARG A 437 -44.64 29.04 9.51
CA ARG A 437 -43.98 30.33 9.78
C ARG A 437 -43.13 30.81 8.59
N MET A 438 -43.49 32.01 8.12
CA MET A 438 -42.87 32.83 7.07
C MET A 438 -43.25 32.51 5.61
N SER A 439 -43.18 33.56 4.81
CA SER A 439 -43.76 33.71 3.46
C SER A 439 -43.11 32.83 2.40
N ALA A 440 -43.90 32.45 1.40
CA ALA A 440 -43.43 31.68 0.25
C ALA A 440 -42.27 32.37 -0.48
N LEU A 441 -41.18 31.62 -0.70
CA LEU A 441 -40.69 31.24 -2.04
C LEU A 441 -39.55 30.21 -1.90
N VAL A 442 -39.60 29.17 -2.74
CA VAL A 442 -38.59 28.09 -2.95
C VAL A 442 -38.43 27.06 -1.79
N GLN A 443 -38.67 25.77 -2.10
CA GLN A 443 -38.43 24.62 -1.19
C GLN A 443 -36.98 24.08 -1.23
N VAL A 444 -36.22 24.44 -2.26
CA VAL A 444 -34.80 24.12 -2.44
C VAL A 444 -34.07 25.44 -2.64
N GLY A 445 -33.56 26.02 -1.56
CA GLY A 445 -32.83 27.28 -1.62
C GLY A 445 -31.39 27.06 -2.06
N GLU A 446 -30.89 27.86 -3.01
CA GLU A 446 -29.43 28.02 -3.16
C GLU A 446 -28.89 28.68 -1.90
N VAL A 447 -27.97 28.00 -1.22
CA VAL A 447 -27.28 28.54 -0.06
C VAL A 447 -26.15 29.44 -0.55
N GLY A 448 -25.91 30.57 0.13
CA GLY A 448 -24.90 31.55 -0.28
C GLY A 448 -23.51 30.92 -0.50
N SER A 449 -22.68 31.53 -1.35
CA SER A 449 -21.48 30.89 -1.89
C SER A 449 -20.41 30.48 -0.87
N ASP A 450 -20.54 30.90 0.39
CA ASP A 450 -19.66 30.51 1.50
C ASP A 450 -19.91 29.06 1.98
N TYR A 451 -21.10 28.52 1.66
CA TYR A 451 -21.53 27.18 2.05
C TYR A 451 -21.15 26.09 1.04
N SER A 452 -20.61 26.42 -0.13
CA SER A 452 -20.14 25.43 -1.12
C SER A 452 -18.70 24.98 -0.82
N PHE A 453 -18.39 23.71 -1.04
CA PHE A 453 -17.03 23.19 -1.03
C PHE A 453 -16.32 23.41 -2.37
N PRO A 454 -14.98 23.45 -2.43
CA PRO A 454 -14.23 23.56 -3.67
C PRO A 454 -14.19 22.23 -4.47
N THR A 455 -14.55 21.13 -3.83
CA THR A 455 -14.56 19.75 -4.33
C THR A 455 -15.79 19.01 -3.78
N SER A 456 -16.21 17.91 -4.42
CA SER A 456 -17.19 17.00 -3.78
C SER A 456 -16.56 16.40 -2.52
N CYS A 457 -17.22 16.61 -1.37
CA CYS A 457 -16.89 16.01 -0.09
C CYS A 457 -17.94 14.95 0.29
N PRO A 458 -17.70 13.63 0.12
CA PRO A 458 -18.73 12.63 0.42
C PRO A 458 -19.11 12.59 1.90
N TRP A 459 -18.13 12.79 2.78
CA TRP A 459 -18.34 12.95 4.20
C TRP A 459 -18.55 14.43 4.53
N MET A 460 -19.80 14.84 4.74
CA MET A 460 -20.18 16.21 5.10
C MET A 460 -20.97 16.22 6.42
N ALA A 461 -20.67 17.17 7.31
CA ALA A 461 -21.50 17.46 8.46
C ALA A 461 -21.77 18.97 8.62
N ALA A 462 -22.96 19.30 9.13
CA ALA A 462 -23.38 20.64 9.50
C ALA A 462 -23.48 20.79 11.01
N VAL A 463 -22.86 21.82 11.58
CA VAL A 463 -22.83 22.07 13.04
C VAL A 463 -23.16 23.53 13.34
N LEU A 464 -23.77 23.81 14.51
CA LEU A 464 -24.04 25.19 14.93
C LEU A 464 -22.80 25.83 15.53
N CYS A 465 -22.40 26.98 14.98
CA CYS A 465 -21.37 27.84 15.55
C CYS A 465 -22.00 29.14 16.06
N HIS A 466 -21.57 29.56 17.26
CA HIS A 466 -21.97 30.82 17.89
C HIS A 466 -20.84 31.84 17.68
N GLU A 467 -21.13 32.93 16.97
CA GLU A 467 -20.10 33.94 16.65
C GLU A 467 -20.73 35.32 16.78
N ASN A 468 -20.18 36.15 17.67
CA ASN A 468 -20.70 37.49 18.00
C ASN A 468 -22.21 37.52 18.36
N GLY A 469 -22.71 36.45 19.00
CA GLY A 469 -24.12 36.29 19.38
C GLY A 469 -25.05 35.80 18.26
N ILE A 470 -24.54 35.63 17.03
CA ILE A 470 -25.28 35.07 15.89
C ILE A 470 -25.01 33.56 15.83
N VAL A 471 -26.07 32.77 15.73
CA VAL A 471 -25.97 31.32 15.51
C VAL A 471 -26.00 31.05 14.01
N ARG A 472 -24.93 30.45 13.47
CA ARG A 472 -24.85 30.06 12.06
C ARG A 472 -24.48 28.59 11.89
N PRO A 473 -25.09 27.85 10.94
CA PRO A 473 -24.58 26.54 10.57
C PRO A 473 -23.22 26.71 9.89
N LEU A 474 -22.25 25.88 10.28
CA LEU A 474 -20.97 25.71 9.62
C LEU A 474 -20.99 24.34 8.93
N LEU A 475 -20.69 24.32 7.63
CA LEU A 475 -20.53 23.10 6.86
C LEU A 475 -19.06 22.72 6.77
N VAL A 476 -18.76 21.48 7.15
CA VAL A 476 -17.42 20.90 7.05
C VAL A 476 -17.52 19.59 6.28
N GLY A 477 -16.61 19.42 5.32
CA GLY A 477 -16.58 18.31 4.38
C GLY A 477 -15.17 17.76 4.25
N LEU A 478 -15.05 16.45 4.15
CA LEU A 478 -13.82 15.76 3.76
C LEU A 478 -14.00 15.23 2.33
N ASP A 479 -13.05 15.56 1.44
CA ASP A 479 -13.00 14.99 0.10
C ASP A 479 -12.16 13.72 0.01
N ASP A 480 -12.33 12.99 -1.09
CA ASP A 480 -11.65 11.71 -1.38
C ASP A 480 -10.11 11.82 -1.45
N SER A 481 -9.57 13.04 -1.46
CA SER A 481 -8.13 13.32 -1.45
C SER A 481 -7.58 13.67 -0.07
N CYS A 482 -8.30 13.26 0.98
CA CYS A 482 -8.02 13.49 2.40
C CYS A 482 -7.96 14.98 2.80
N LYS A 483 -8.62 15.87 2.04
CA LYS A 483 -8.64 17.31 2.33
C LYS A 483 -9.92 17.68 3.09
N LEU A 484 -9.74 18.19 4.31
CA LEU A 484 -10.81 18.69 5.15
C LEU A 484 -11.06 20.17 4.85
N HIS A 485 -12.29 20.53 4.49
CA HIS A 485 -12.71 21.88 4.15
C HIS A 485 -13.82 22.37 5.09
N ALA A 486 -13.82 23.64 5.46
CA ALA A 486 -14.95 24.33 6.06
C ALA A 486 -15.46 25.40 5.10
N GLY A 487 -16.61 25.16 4.47
CA GLY A 487 -17.01 25.87 3.25
C GLY A 487 -15.87 25.85 2.22
N LYS A 488 -15.50 27.02 1.70
CA LYS A 488 -14.37 27.18 0.76
C LYS A 488 -12.97 27.10 1.38
N ARG A 489 -12.84 27.02 2.72
CA ARG A 489 -11.54 27.07 3.40
C ARG A 489 -10.99 25.67 3.66
N LEU A 490 -9.84 25.37 3.07
CA LEU A 490 -9.01 24.21 3.42
C LEU A 490 -8.52 24.31 4.87
N LEU A 491 -8.80 23.30 5.69
CA LEU A 491 -8.40 23.17 7.09
C LEU A 491 -7.23 22.20 7.29
N SER A 492 -7.22 21.07 6.55
CA SER A 492 -6.14 20.08 6.56
C SER A 492 -6.04 19.42 5.19
N THR A 493 -4.83 19.07 4.77
CA THR A 493 -4.58 18.26 3.56
C THR A 493 -4.37 16.77 3.85
N ASN A 494 -4.36 16.37 5.12
CA ASN A 494 -4.17 14.99 5.54
C ASN A 494 -5.12 14.68 6.69
N CYS A 495 -6.37 14.39 6.34
CA CYS A 495 -7.44 14.04 7.26
C CYS A 495 -8.09 12.72 6.79
N SER A 496 -8.13 11.71 7.65
CA SER A 496 -8.78 10.42 7.36
C SER A 496 -10.25 10.38 7.82
N SER A 497 -10.60 11.18 8.83
CA SER A 497 -11.94 11.27 9.42
C SER A 497 -12.07 12.54 10.26
N PHE A 498 -13.29 13.02 10.47
CA PHE A 498 -13.57 14.15 11.36
C PHE A 498 -14.81 13.89 12.22
N THR A 499 -14.89 14.55 13.37
CA THR A 499 -16.03 14.44 14.30
C THR A 499 -16.16 15.73 15.08
N PHE A 500 -17.40 16.11 15.42
CA PHE A 500 -17.70 17.32 16.17
C PHE A 500 -18.14 17.03 17.61
N TYR A 501 -17.72 17.91 18.51
CA TYR A 501 -18.11 17.89 19.91
C TYR A 501 -18.69 19.26 20.28
N SER A 502 -19.89 19.28 20.86
CA SER A 502 -20.45 20.48 21.47
C SER A 502 -20.02 20.57 22.93
N SER A 503 -19.53 21.73 23.35
CA SER A 503 -19.23 22.04 24.76
C SER A 503 -20.37 22.75 25.49
N ALA A 504 -21.51 22.97 24.82
CA ALA A 504 -22.67 23.64 25.42
C ALA A 504 -23.56 22.64 26.17
N TYR A 505 -23.77 22.88 27.46
CA TYR A 505 -24.71 22.16 28.34
C TYR A 505 -24.46 20.67 28.61
N GLY A 506 -23.27 20.33 29.12
CA GLY A 506 -23.10 19.25 30.13
C GLY A 506 -23.43 17.80 29.75
N ALA A 507 -23.91 17.53 28.52
CA ALA A 507 -24.22 16.21 28.02
C ALA A 507 -23.50 16.00 26.68
N THR A 508 -22.55 15.08 26.65
CA THR A 508 -21.87 14.65 25.42
C THR A 508 -22.76 13.73 24.61
N GLU A 509 -23.79 14.27 23.93
CA GLU A 509 -24.47 13.52 22.88
C GLU A 509 -23.52 13.33 21.69
N GLN A 510 -23.12 12.09 21.43
CA GLN A 510 -22.41 11.71 20.21
C GLN A 510 -23.41 11.56 19.06
N CYS A 511 -23.31 12.40 18.02
CA CYS A 511 -23.91 12.11 16.72
C CYS A 511 -23.02 11.20 15.87
N ALA A 512 -22.86 9.95 16.32
CA ALA A 512 -22.16 8.85 15.64
C ALA A 512 -20.64 9.03 15.37
N THR A 513 -20.03 8.00 14.77
CA THR A 513 -18.89 7.28 15.38
C THR A 513 -17.55 7.39 14.62
N SER A 514 -16.55 8.07 15.20
CA SER A 514 -15.19 7.55 15.59
C SER A 514 -14.55 6.42 14.73
N VAL A 515 -13.28 6.41 14.31
CA VAL A 515 -11.96 6.95 14.80
C VAL A 515 -10.99 7.05 13.57
N ALA A 516 -9.79 7.66 13.56
CA ALA A 516 -9.22 8.99 13.91
C ALA A 516 -7.67 8.91 13.75
N ASP A 517 -6.92 10.01 13.48
CA ASP A 517 -5.46 10.05 13.74
C ASP A 517 -4.91 11.46 14.07
N THR A 518 -3.69 11.49 14.60
CA THR A 518 -3.06 12.58 15.36
C THR A 518 -2.28 13.58 14.47
N THR A 519 -2.51 14.87 14.69
CA THR A 519 -1.65 15.95 14.17
C THR A 519 -0.96 16.67 15.33
N HIS A 520 0.30 16.32 15.60
CA HIS A 520 1.16 17.10 16.47
C HIS A 520 1.73 18.29 15.69
N SER A 521 1.41 19.50 16.13
CA SER A 521 2.09 20.72 15.70
C SER A 521 3.51 20.76 16.27
N HIS A 522 4.51 21.01 15.42
CA HIS A 522 5.84 21.35 15.88
C HIS A 522 5.79 22.70 16.63
N ASP A 523 5.96 22.66 17.95
CA ASP A 523 7.13 23.32 18.54
C ASP A 523 7.46 22.81 19.95
N GLN A 524 8.76 22.54 20.15
CA GLN A 524 9.49 22.39 21.42
C GLN A 524 9.05 21.30 22.44
N LEU A 525 9.97 20.33 22.60
CA LEU A 525 10.02 19.25 23.61
C LEU A 525 8.91 18.19 23.53
N SER A 526 9.38 16.95 23.38
CA SER A 526 8.56 15.75 23.23
C SER A 526 7.98 15.28 24.56
N ASP A 527 6.71 15.60 24.81
CA ASP A 527 5.89 14.83 25.75
C ASP A 527 4.56 14.45 25.12
N ASN A 528 4.16 13.19 25.33
CA ASN A 528 2.86 12.67 24.97
C ASN A 528 1.76 13.56 25.62
N LYS A 529 0.65 13.80 24.89
CA LYS A 529 -0.50 14.56 25.41
C LYS A 529 -0.97 14.03 26.77
N VAL A 530 -0.98 12.70 26.95
CA VAL A 530 -1.34 12.04 28.22
C VAL A 530 -0.37 12.46 29.33
N THR A 531 0.93 12.30 29.10
CA THR A 531 2.00 12.63 30.05
C THR A 531 2.01 14.12 30.41
N SER A 532 1.90 15.01 29.41
CA SER A 532 1.79 16.47 29.62
C SER A 532 0.62 16.85 30.52
N VAL A 533 -0.58 16.31 30.25
CA VAL A 533 -1.79 16.63 31.03
C VAL A 533 -1.71 16.06 32.45
N LEU A 534 -1.24 14.81 32.60
CA LEU A 534 -1.12 14.18 33.92
C LEU A 534 -0.03 14.83 34.77
N MET A 535 1.07 15.29 34.18
CA MET A 535 2.11 16.07 34.86
C MET A 535 1.57 17.44 35.31
N ALA A 536 0.83 18.14 34.45
CA ALA A 536 0.20 19.42 34.79
C ALA A 536 -0.82 19.27 35.94
N ILE A 537 -1.65 18.23 35.90
CA ILE A 537 -2.58 17.88 37.00
C ILE A 537 -1.80 17.57 38.27
N ARG A 538 -0.79 16.71 38.23
CA ARG A 538 0.02 16.34 39.40
C ARG A 538 0.64 17.58 40.06
N LYS A 539 1.25 18.47 39.27
CA LYS A 539 1.85 19.73 39.75
C LYS A 539 0.80 20.68 40.34
N ALA A 540 -0.39 20.75 39.76
CA ALA A 540 -1.49 21.54 40.33
C ALA A 540 -1.99 20.97 41.66
N LEU A 541 -2.18 19.64 41.75
CA LEU A 541 -2.53 18.94 42.99
C LEU A 541 -1.48 19.14 44.09
N GLU A 542 -0.19 19.12 43.73
CA GLU A 542 0.92 19.29 44.68
C GLU A 542 1.07 20.72 45.21
N VAL A 543 0.75 21.74 44.39
CA VAL A 543 1.00 23.16 44.71
C VAL A 543 -0.26 23.90 45.18
N GLN A 544 -1.44 23.56 44.68
CA GLN A 544 -2.67 24.36 44.85
C GLN A 544 -3.72 23.73 45.77
N MET A 545 -3.59 22.44 46.12
CA MET A 545 -4.54 21.74 46.98
C MET A 545 -3.91 21.35 48.31
N GLU A 546 -4.67 21.45 49.40
CA GLU A 546 -4.22 20.99 50.72
C GLU A 546 -4.03 19.47 50.77
N GLU A 547 -3.15 19.00 51.67
CA GLU A 547 -2.86 17.57 51.85
C GLU A 547 -4.13 16.83 52.30
N SER A 548 -4.50 15.78 51.57
CA SER A 548 -5.72 15.00 51.82
C SER A 548 -5.62 13.62 51.19
N SER A 549 -6.31 12.63 51.79
CA SER A 549 -6.21 11.23 51.35
C SER A 549 -6.61 11.06 49.87
N SER A 550 -7.67 11.76 49.45
CA SER A 550 -8.11 11.80 48.05
C SER A 550 -7.10 12.45 47.11
N ARG A 551 -6.43 13.55 47.51
CA ARG A 551 -5.35 14.18 46.72
C ARG A 551 -4.23 13.17 46.43
N GLU A 552 -3.82 12.38 47.43
CA GLU A 552 -2.72 11.43 47.27
C GLU A 552 -3.10 10.25 46.36
N LEU A 553 -4.31 9.69 46.50
CA LEU A 553 -4.82 8.66 45.58
C LEU A 553 -4.96 9.21 44.14
N CYS A 554 -5.36 10.48 43.97
CA CYS A 554 -5.34 11.12 42.66
C CYS A 554 -3.91 11.23 42.09
N ILE A 555 -2.91 11.62 42.90
CA ILE A 555 -1.51 11.68 42.46
C ILE A 555 -1.00 10.29 42.03
N LEU A 556 -1.24 9.25 42.83
CA LEU A 556 -0.92 7.85 42.45
C LEU A 556 -1.60 7.44 41.14
N THR A 557 -2.83 7.90 40.90
CA THR A 557 -3.55 7.68 39.63
C THR A 557 -2.86 8.38 38.45
N THR A 558 -2.37 9.62 38.62
CA THR A 558 -1.60 10.30 37.56
C THR A 558 -0.26 9.62 37.25
N LEU A 559 0.37 9.00 38.25
CA LEU A 559 1.64 8.28 38.11
C LEU A 559 1.43 6.96 37.36
N ALA A 560 0.44 6.18 37.80
CA ALA A 560 0.04 4.93 37.15
C ALA A 560 -0.37 5.12 35.68
N ARG A 561 -1.15 6.16 35.38
CA ARG A 561 -1.68 6.43 34.03
C ARG A 561 -0.76 7.25 33.11
N SER A 562 0.45 7.59 33.55
CA SER A 562 1.46 8.22 32.67
C SER A 562 1.88 7.26 31.55
N GLU A 563 2.37 7.77 30.43
CA GLU A 563 2.85 6.96 29.30
C GLU A 563 4.33 7.30 29.01
N PRO A 564 5.30 6.45 29.41
CA PRO A 564 5.14 5.18 30.14
C PRO A 564 4.74 5.37 31.64
N PRO A 565 4.17 4.34 32.29
CA PRO A 565 3.77 4.41 33.71
C PRO A 565 4.93 4.67 34.67
N LEU A 566 4.78 5.67 35.55
CA LEU A 566 5.80 6.09 36.52
C LEU A 566 5.67 5.29 37.84
N LEU A 567 5.78 3.97 37.73
CA LEU A 567 5.51 3.03 38.84
C LEU A 567 6.51 3.16 39.99
N GLU A 568 7.78 3.50 39.71
CA GLU A 568 8.81 3.69 40.74
C GLU A 568 8.54 4.90 41.62
N GLU A 569 8.10 6.02 41.03
CA GLU A 569 7.68 7.22 41.77
C GLU A 569 6.44 6.93 42.63
N ALA A 570 5.46 6.18 42.09
CA ALA A 570 4.27 5.75 42.84
C ALA A 570 4.63 4.85 44.03
N LEU A 571 5.50 3.87 43.82
CA LEU A 571 5.95 2.96 44.88
C LEU A 571 6.81 3.65 45.94
N ASN A 572 7.64 4.63 45.56
CA ASN A 572 8.38 5.45 46.52
C ASN A 572 7.45 6.33 47.38
N ARG A 573 6.37 6.88 46.81
CA ARG A 573 5.32 7.57 47.59
C ARG A 573 4.62 6.63 48.57
N ILE A 574 4.23 5.43 48.14
CA ILE A 574 3.63 4.40 49.03
C ILE A 574 4.60 3.98 50.14
N LYS A 575 5.90 3.86 49.84
CA LYS A 575 6.94 3.58 50.84
C LYS A 575 7.03 4.71 51.88
N GLY A 576 7.02 5.97 51.47
CA GLY A 576 7.01 7.12 52.39
C GLY A 576 5.78 7.14 53.30
N ILE A 577 4.59 6.81 52.78
CA ILE A 577 3.35 6.66 53.59
C ILE A 577 3.53 5.56 54.65
N ARG A 578 4.05 4.38 54.26
CA ARG A 578 4.32 3.27 55.18
C ARG A 578 5.35 3.63 56.26
N GLU A 579 6.39 4.39 55.90
CA GLU A 579 7.38 4.88 56.87
C GLU A 579 6.74 5.84 57.88
N LEU A 580 5.84 6.73 57.44
CA LEU A 580 5.07 7.61 58.35
C LEU A 580 4.13 6.83 59.28
N GLU A 581 3.48 5.77 58.80
CA GLU A 581 2.67 4.86 59.64
C GLU A 581 3.49 4.19 60.75
N LEU A 582 4.73 3.79 60.45
CA LEU A 582 5.63 3.10 61.38
C LEU A 582 6.30 4.04 62.40
N HIS A 583 6.54 5.31 62.05
CA HIS A 583 7.18 6.28 62.93
C HIS A 583 6.22 6.94 63.95
N GLY A 584 4.92 6.59 63.94
CA GLY A 584 3.97 7.03 64.97
C GLY A 584 3.72 8.55 65.01
N VAL A 585 3.79 9.22 63.85
CA VAL A 585 3.62 10.66 63.75
C VAL A 585 2.15 11.06 63.97
N ASP A 586 1.98 12.20 64.66
CA ASP A 586 0.74 12.84 65.13
C ASP A 586 -0.56 12.49 64.36
N ASP A 587 -1.58 12.07 65.10
CA ASP A 587 -2.84 11.48 64.61
C ASP A 587 -3.64 12.45 63.71
N ALA A 588 -3.35 13.76 63.80
CA ALA A 588 -3.85 14.80 62.92
C ALA A 588 -3.27 14.73 61.49
N ARG A 589 -1.96 14.44 61.32
CA ARG A 589 -1.34 14.27 60.00
C ARG A 589 -1.72 12.94 59.36
N ARG A 590 -1.93 11.90 60.17
CA ARG A 590 -2.35 10.57 59.68
C ARG A 590 -3.70 10.60 58.93
N LYS A 591 -4.59 11.53 59.26
CA LYS A 591 -5.87 11.73 58.54
C LYS A 591 -5.74 12.38 57.16
N LEU A 592 -4.56 12.92 56.82
CA LEU A 592 -4.32 13.63 55.55
C LEU A 592 -3.79 12.70 54.44
N TYR A 593 -3.51 11.43 54.74
CA TYR A 593 -2.97 10.45 53.78
C TYR A 593 -3.80 9.15 53.82
N PRO A 594 -3.91 8.42 52.70
CA PRO A 594 -4.44 7.05 52.68
C PRO A 594 -3.50 6.10 53.44
N SER A 595 -3.98 4.91 53.81
CA SER A 595 -3.07 3.89 54.35
C SER A 595 -2.15 3.32 53.27
N ALA A 596 -0.99 2.78 53.66
CA ALA A 596 -0.06 2.17 52.69
C ALA A 596 -0.68 0.95 51.97
N GLU A 597 -1.52 0.18 52.67
CA GLU A 597 -2.25 -0.96 52.11
C GLU A 597 -3.35 -0.52 51.12
N GLU A 598 -4.11 0.52 51.45
CA GLU A 598 -5.12 1.14 50.57
C GLU A 598 -4.49 1.73 49.31
N SER A 599 -3.38 2.46 49.47
CA SER A 599 -2.62 3.05 48.36
C SER A 599 -2.08 1.99 47.40
N LEU A 600 -1.60 0.86 47.95
CA LEU A 600 -1.11 -0.27 47.16
C LEU A 600 -2.24 -1.01 46.45
N LYS A 601 -3.38 -1.25 47.11
CA LYS A 601 -4.57 -1.82 46.46
C LYS A 601 -5.10 -0.94 45.34
N HIS A 602 -5.08 0.39 45.53
CA HIS A 602 -5.45 1.36 44.49
C HIS A 602 -4.50 1.30 43.28
N LEU A 603 -3.19 1.20 43.51
CA LEU A 603 -2.21 1.05 42.44
C LEU A 603 -2.36 -0.29 41.68
N LEU A 604 -2.55 -1.39 42.40
CA LEU A 604 -2.77 -2.73 41.84
C LEU A 604 -4.13 -2.88 41.11
N TRP A 605 -5.09 -1.99 41.38
CA TRP A 605 -6.33 -1.91 40.62
C TRP A 605 -6.17 -1.18 39.27
N LEU A 606 -5.21 -0.25 39.18
CA LEU A 606 -4.97 0.57 37.99
C LEU A 606 -4.01 -0.06 36.98
N ILE A 607 -3.08 -0.91 37.45
CA ILE A 607 -1.94 -1.43 36.68
C ILE A 607 -1.80 -2.93 36.91
N ASP A 608 -1.34 -3.63 35.88
CA ASP A 608 -1.03 -5.05 35.95
C ASP A 608 -0.15 -5.40 37.17
N PRO A 609 -0.54 -6.38 38.00
CA PRO A 609 0.19 -6.68 39.23
C PRO A 609 1.63 -7.18 39.02
N GLU A 610 1.94 -7.81 37.87
CA GLU A 610 3.31 -8.20 37.56
C GLU A 610 4.18 -7.00 37.18
N ALA A 611 3.64 -6.01 36.45
CA ALA A 611 4.33 -4.75 36.20
C ALA A 611 4.65 -3.99 37.51
N VAL A 612 3.71 -3.93 38.48
CA VAL A 612 3.94 -3.30 39.79
C VAL A 612 4.98 -4.07 40.61
N PHE A 613 4.93 -5.41 40.61
CA PHE A 613 5.93 -6.25 41.28
C PHE A 613 7.34 -6.08 40.68
N ASN A 614 7.44 -6.02 39.35
CA ASN A 614 8.70 -5.81 38.64
C ASN A 614 9.27 -4.41 38.89
N ALA A 615 8.42 -3.37 38.99
CA ALA A 615 8.84 -2.04 39.40
C ALA A 615 9.32 -2.00 40.86
N ALA A 616 8.68 -2.74 41.77
CA ALA A 616 9.10 -2.85 43.17
C ALA A 616 10.44 -3.57 43.32
N LEU A 617 10.69 -4.63 42.54
CA LEU A 617 12.02 -5.24 42.42
C LEU A 617 13.06 -4.22 41.94
N GLY A 618 12.71 -3.38 40.96
CA GLY A 618 13.58 -2.34 40.39
C GLY A 618 14.03 -1.25 41.38
N LEU A 619 13.33 -1.10 42.52
CA LEU A 619 13.74 -0.23 43.64
C LEU A 619 14.78 -0.90 44.57
N TYR A 620 15.11 -2.17 44.33
CA TYR A 620 16.03 -3.02 45.11
C TYR A 620 15.62 -3.21 46.59
N ASP A 621 14.37 -2.93 46.93
CA ASP A 621 13.79 -3.14 48.26
C ASP A 621 13.00 -4.45 48.29
N LEU A 622 13.66 -5.53 48.73
CA LEU A 622 13.08 -6.87 48.78
C LEU A 622 11.85 -6.94 49.70
N ASN A 623 11.78 -6.11 50.74
CA ASN A 623 10.63 -6.04 51.63
C ASN A 623 9.43 -5.42 50.91
N LEU A 624 9.63 -4.29 50.22
CA LEU A 624 8.60 -3.66 49.40
C LEU A 624 8.09 -4.62 48.31
N ALA A 625 8.99 -5.32 47.62
CA ALA A 625 8.62 -6.33 46.62
C ALA A 625 7.80 -7.48 47.23
N ALA A 626 8.14 -7.97 48.43
CA ALA A 626 7.34 -8.98 49.14
C ALA A 626 5.95 -8.47 49.52
N ILE A 627 5.83 -7.22 49.96
CA ILE A 627 4.54 -6.58 50.31
C ILE A 627 3.65 -6.45 49.07
N VAL A 628 4.22 -6.06 47.93
CA VAL A 628 3.50 -6.01 46.64
C VAL A 628 3.03 -7.41 46.24
N ALA A 629 3.90 -8.41 46.29
CA ALA A 629 3.56 -9.79 45.90
C ALA A 629 2.44 -10.42 46.76
N LEU A 630 2.43 -10.14 48.07
CA LEU A 630 1.38 -10.58 49.00
C LEU A 630 0.03 -9.92 48.67
N ASN A 631 0.02 -8.65 48.29
CA ASN A 631 -1.21 -7.93 47.91
C ASN A 631 -1.67 -8.23 46.48
N SER A 632 -0.79 -8.71 45.60
CA SER A 632 -1.09 -9.09 44.22
C SER A 632 -1.58 -10.53 44.04
N GLN A 633 -1.87 -11.27 45.13
CA GLN A 633 -2.30 -12.68 45.10
C GLN A 633 -1.31 -13.64 44.39
N LYS A 634 -0.01 -13.29 44.32
CA LYS A 634 1.03 -14.16 43.72
C LYS A 634 1.31 -15.35 44.67
N ASP A 635 1.56 -16.55 44.15
CA ASP A 635 1.80 -17.72 45.02
C ASP A 635 3.08 -17.50 45.87
N PRO A 636 3.00 -17.53 47.21
CA PRO A 636 4.17 -17.45 48.08
C PRO A 636 5.27 -18.46 47.76
N LYS A 637 4.94 -19.62 47.17
CA LYS A 637 5.92 -20.62 46.72
C LYS A 637 6.76 -20.17 45.53
N GLU A 638 6.28 -19.24 44.71
CA GLU A 638 7.01 -18.74 43.55
C GLU A 638 7.94 -17.59 43.90
N PHE A 639 7.45 -16.59 44.66
CA PHE A 639 8.22 -15.38 44.93
C PHE A 639 9.11 -15.46 46.18
N LEU A 640 8.72 -16.19 47.24
CA LEU A 640 9.54 -16.24 48.47
C LEU A 640 10.90 -16.94 48.27
N PRO A 641 11.04 -18.06 47.52
CA PRO A 641 12.35 -18.64 47.26
C PRO A 641 13.24 -17.70 46.44
N PHE A 642 12.65 -16.98 45.48
CA PHE A 642 13.37 -16.01 44.67
C PHE A 642 13.88 -14.82 45.49
N LEU A 643 13.04 -14.19 46.32
CA LEU A 643 13.47 -13.09 47.19
C LEU A 643 14.54 -13.53 48.19
N LYS A 644 14.43 -14.74 48.76
CA LYS A 644 15.48 -15.31 49.62
C LYS A 644 16.78 -15.58 48.88
N SER A 645 16.72 -16.01 47.62
CA SER A 645 17.94 -16.21 46.82
C SER A 645 18.64 -14.88 46.51
N LEU A 646 17.89 -13.77 46.37
CA LEU A 646 18.44 -12.42 46.23
C LEU A 646 19.04 -11.89 47.54
N GLU A 647 18.37 -12.13 48.68
CA GLU A 647 18.83 -11.72 50.01
C GLU A 647 20.20 -12.31 50.40
N CYS A 648 20.52 -13.50 49.87
CA CYS A 648 21.81 -14.15 50.07
C CYS A 648 22.97 -13.60 49.20
N LEU A 649 22.71 -12.69 48.26
CA LEU A 649 23.73 -12.18 47.31
C LEU A 649 24.39 -10.89 47.83
N PRO A 650 25.67 -10.64 47.48
CA PRO A 650 26.31 -9.34 47.69
C PRO A 650 25.49 -8.20 47.04
N PRO A 651 25.38 -7.00 47.64
CA PRO A 651 24.45 -5.96 47.16
C PRO A 651 24.58 -5.58 45.69
N ALA A 652 25.80 -5.51 45.15
CA ALA A 652 26.05 -5.24 43.74
C ALA A 652 25.55 -6.37 42.81
N ILE A 653 25.78 -7.62 43.19
CA ILE A 653 25.35 -8.82 42.45
C ILE A 653 23.84 -9.04 42.55
N MET A 654 23.24 -8.73 43.70
CA MET A 654 21.78 -8.70 43.86
C MET A 654 21.14 -7.72 42.86
N ARG A 655 21.65 -6.48 42.80
CA ARG A 655 21.14 -5.46 41.88
C ARG A 655 21.36 -5.84 40.41
N TYR A 656 22.53 -6.37 40.06
CA TYR A 656 22.80 -6.91 38.73
C TYR A 656 21.78 -8.00 38.33
N THR A 657 21.55 -8.97 39.22
CA THR A 657 20.61 -10.09 38.98
C THR A 657 19.17 -9.59 38.80
N VAL A 658 18.76 -8.59 39.58
CA VAL A 658 17.47 -7.92 39.44
C VAL A 658 17.36 -7.17 38.11
N ASP A 659 18.33 -6.30 37.78
CA ASP A 659 18.31 -5.51 36.55
C ASP A 659 18.33 -6.40 35.30
N LEU A 660 19.12 -7.49 35.32
CA LEU A 660 19.18 -8.47 34.24
C LEU A 660 17.81 -9.13 34.02
N ARG A 661 17.13 -9.55 35.10
CA ARG A 661 15.76 -10.11 35.03
C ARG A 661 14.74 -9.09 34.51
N LEU A 662 14.93 -7.80 34.83
CA LEU A 662 14.06 -6.70 34.40
C LEU A 662 14.37 -6.16 32.98
N GLY A 663 15.36 -6.72 32.28
CA GLY A 663 15.80 -6.21 30.97
C GLY A 663 16.49 -4.84 31.03
N ARG A 664 16.89 -4.39 32.22
CA ARG A 664 17.54 -3.09 32.49
C ARG A 664 19.04 -3.19 32.29
N TYR A 665 19.46 -3.61 31.10
CA TYR A 665 20.85 -4.03 30.86
C TYR A 665 21.90 -2.94 31.16
N GLU A 666 21.52 -1.65 31.07
CA GLU A 666 22.42 -0.56 31.49
C GLU A 666 22.69 -0.54 33.00
N GLY A 667 21.64 -0.72 33.82
CA GLY A 667 21.76 -0.84 35.27
C GLY A 667 22.53 -2.09 35.64
N ALA A 668 22.22 -3.21 34.98
CA ALA A 668 22.94 -4.47 35.13
C ALA A 668 24.45 -4.28 34.90
N LEU A 669 24.85 -3.60 33.82
CA LEU A 669 26.26 -3.34 33.52
C LEU A 669 26.93 -2.48 34.60
N ARG A 670 26.30 -1.40 35.06
CA ARG A 670 26.85 -0.55 36.15
C ARG A 670 27.01 -1.35 37.44
N ASN A 671 26.02 -2.17 37.78
CA ASN A 671 26.01 -2.97 39.00
C ASN A 671 27.05 -4.11 38.96
N ILE A 672 27.22 -4.84 37.84
CA ILE A 672 28.26 -5.89 37.75
C ILE A 672 29.68 -5.31 37.74
N VAL A 673 29.91 -4.17 37.07
CA VAL A 673 31.22 -3.48 37.15
C VAL A 673 31.52 -3.03 38.59
N SER A 674 30.51 -2.57 39.33
CA SER A 674 30.66 -2.20 40.74
C SER A 674 30.91 -3.38 41.69
N ALA A 675 30.62 -4.61 41.26
CA ALA A 675 30.91 -5.83 42.03
C ALA A 675 32.40 -6.22 41.99
N GLY A 676 33.18 -5.65 41.08
CA GLY A 676 34.63 -5.82 41.00
C GLY A 676 35.11 -6.77 39.91
N ASN A 677 36.44 -6.88 39.80
CA ASN A 677 37.14 -7.50 38.68
C ASN A 677 36.91 -9.01 38.53
N GLU A 678 36.45 -9.69 39.57
CA GLU A 678 36.13 -11.12 39.57
C GLU A 678 34.97 -11.46 38.61
N TYR A 679 34.09 -10.49 38.32
CA TYR A 679 32.93 -10.64 37.45
C TYR A 679 33.15 -10.11 36.01
N HIS A 680 34.40 -9.85 35.62
CA HIS A 680 34.74 -9.30 34.30
C HIS A 680 34.28 -10.20 33.14
N GLU A 681 34.39 -11.52 33.27
CA GLU A 681 33.89 -12.45 32.23
C GLU A 681 32.37 -12.35 32.03
N ASP A 682 31.61 -12.23 33.11
CA ASP A 682 30.15 -12.10 33.05
C ASP A 682 29.72 -10.73 32.51
N CYS A 683 30.53 -9.70 32.78
CA CYS A 683 30.40 -8.39 32.12
C CYS A 683 30.63 -8.49 30.61
N MET A 684 31.65 -9.22 30.15
CA MET A 684 31.90 -9.44 28.72
C MET A 684 30.78 -10.25 28.05
N LYS A 685 30.23 -11.28 28.72
CA LYS A 685 29.05 -12.02 28.24
C LYS A 685 27.84 -11.10 28.08
N LEU A 686 27.60 -10.19 29.03
CA LEU A 686 26.51 -9.21 28.96
C LEU A 686 26.67 -8.24 27.78
N LEU A 687 27.88 -7.73 27.54
CA LEU A 687 28.20 -6.84 26.43
C LEU A 687 28.01 -7.52 25.08
N ASN A 688 28.55 -8.73 24.89
CA ASN A 688 28.41 -9.48 23.64
C ASN A 688 26.95 -9.85 23.34
N ALA A 689 26.14 -10.12 24.36
CA ALA A 689 24.70 -10.35 24.20
C ALA A 689 23.89 -9.06 23.91
N ASN A 690 24.47 -7.87 24.12
CA ASN A 690 23.80 -6.58 24.03
C ASN A 690 24.72 -5.49 23.42
N PRO A 691 24.96 -5.50 22.10
CA PRO A 691 25.91 -4.61 21.43
C PRO A 691 25.72 -3.11 21.71
N GLN A 692 24.49 -2.68 21.98
CA GLN A 692 24.18 -1.29 22.37
C GLN A 692 24.89 -0.81 23.64
N LEU A 693 25.43 -1.73 24.46
CA LEU A 693 26.12 -1.40 25.71
C LEU A 693 27.61 -1.12 25.54
N PHE A 694 28.24 -1.49 24.42
CA PHE A 694 29.69 -1.31 24.21
C PHE A 694 30.19 0.13 24.48
N PRO A 695 29.51 1.21 24.01
CA PRO A 695 29.92 2.58 24.32
C PRO A 695 29.94 2.90 25.82
N MET A 696 28.98 2.37 26.58
CA MET A 696 28.92 2.57 28.04
C MET A 696 29.91 1.68 28.78
N GLY A 697 30.18 0.46 28.30
CA GLY A 697 31.27 -0.37 28.81
C GLY A 697 32.60 0.36 28.75
N LEU A 698 32.89 1.03 27.63
CA LEU A 698 34.09 1.87 27.47
C LEU A 698 34.10 3.12 28.38
N GLN A 699 32.95 3.63 28.83
CA GLN A 699 32.91 4.71 29.82
C GLN A 699 33.18 4.21 31.24
N LEU A 700 32.74 3.00 31.57
CA LEU A 700 32.87 2.41 32.91
C LEU A 700 34.28 1.84 33.18
N PHE A 701 34.93 1.25 32.19
CA PHE A 701 36.29 0.74 32.33
C PHE A 701 37.34 1.80 31.97
N THR A 702 38.16 2.17 32.94
CA THR A 702 39.31 3.08 32.79
C THR A 702 40.63 2.34 32.56
N GLU A 703 40.73 1.08 32.98
CA GLU A 703 41.92 0.24 32.78
C GLU A 703 42.17 -0.03 31.28
N PRO A 704 43.41 0.12 30.79
CA PRO A 704 43.70 -0.03 29.37
C PRO A 704 43.40 -1.45 28.87
N ASP A 705 43.88 -2.50 29.54
CA ASP A 705 43.79 -3.88 29.04
C ASP A 705 42.33 -4.33 28.87
N LYS A 706 41.44 -3.95 29.80
CA LYS A 706 40.00 -4.21 29.70
C LYS A 706 39.34 -3.41 28.59
N ARG A 707 39.71 -2.14 28.41
CA ARG A 707 39.24 -1.33 27.27
C ARG A 707 39.65 -1.95 25.92
N HIS A 708 40.86 -2.51 25.81
CA HIS A 708 41.30 -3.21 24.59
C HIS A 708 40.41 -4.43 24.30
N GLN A 709 40.10 -5.26 25.30
CA GLN A 709 39.21 -6.41 25.14
C GLN A 709 37.79 -6.01 24.72
N ILE A 710 37.24 -4.94 25.32
CA ILE A 710 35.90 -4.43 24.98
C ILE A 710 35.86 -3.86 23.56
N LEU A 711 36.89 -3.10 23.15
CA LEU A 711 37.03 -2.61 21.78
C LEU A 711 37.17 -3.75 20.78
N GLU A 712 37.98 -4.77 21.08
CA GLU A 712 38.14 -5.91 20.18
C GLU A 712 36.83 -6.70 20.00
N ALA A 713 36.11 -6.98 21.08
CA ALA A 713 34.81 -7.62 21.03
C ALA A 713 33.75 -6.78 20.27
N TRP A 714 33.79 -5.44 20.41
CA TRP A 714 32.92 -4.56 19.64
C TRP A 714 33.28 -4.58 18.14
N GLY A 715 34.58 -4.63 17.80
CA GLY A 715 35.04 -4.80 16.42
C GLY A 715 34.60 -6.14 15.82
N ASP A 716 34.66 -7.23 16.59
CA ASP A 716 34.19 -8.56 16.19
C ASP A 716 32.68 -8.50 15.86
N GLN A 717 31.86 -7.92 16.75
CA GLN A 717 30.42 -7.71 16.53
C GLN A 717 30.11 -6.85 15.29
N LEU A 718 30.80 -5.72 15.10
CA LEU A 718 30.63 -4.85 13.93
C LEU A 718 31.01 -5.56 12.62
N SER A 719 31.96 -6.49 12.68
CA SER A 719 32.37 -7.32 11.56
C SER A 719 31.29 -8.36 11.19
N GLU A 720 30.62 -8.96 12.18
CA GLU A 720 29.47 -9.86 11.95
C GLU A 720 28.27 -9.11 11.33
N GLU A 721 28.02 -7.88 11.77
CA GLU A 721 26.99 -6.98 11.22
C GLU A 721 27.34 -6.42 9.82
N LYS A 722 28.54 -6.72 9.30
CA LYS A 722 29.09 -6.24 8.01
C LYS A 722 29.37 -4.73 7.95
N CYS A 723 29.45 -4.06 9.10
CA CYS A 723 29.91 -2.68 9.23
C CYS A 723 31.45 -2.62 9.21
N PHE A 724 32.05 -3.13 8.14
CA PHE A 724 33.49 -3.41 8.06
C PHE A 724 34.39 -2.17 8.26
N GLY A 725 33.97 -0.97 7.85
CA GLY A 725 34.74 0.27 8.09
C GLY A 725 34.80 0.67 9.56
N ASP A 726 33.67 0.57 10.27
CA ASP A 726 33.59 0.85 11.71
C ASP A 726 34.30 -0.24 12.52
N ALA A 727 34.19 -1.52 12.10
CA ALA A 727 34.98 -2.61 12.66
C ALA A 727 36.48 -2.35 12.50
N ALA A 728 36.93 -1.99 11.29
CA ALA A 728 38.35 -1.75 10.99
C ALA A 728 38.98 -0.66 11.86
N THR A 729 38.28 0.46 12.05
CA THR A 729 38.71 1.57 12.93
C THR A 729 38.61 1.19 14.41
N THR A 730 37.60 0.44 14.83
CA THR A 730 37.48 -0.06 16.22
C THR A 730 38.64 -1.00 16.57
N TYR A 731 39.06 -1.88 15.66
CA TYR A 731 40.26 -2.71 15.83
C TYR A 731 41.56 -1.90 15.88
N GLN A 732 41.66 -0.76 15.18
CA GLN A 732 42.83 0.14 15.32
C GLN A 732 42.90 0.75 16.72
N CYS A 733 41.75 1.13 17.31
CA CYS A 733 41.68 1.68 18.66
C CYS A 733 42.21 0.71 19.74
N CYS A 734 42.18 -0.61 19.50
CA CYS A 734 42.80 -1.62 20.36
C CYS A 734 44.09 -2.25 19.79
N SER A 735 44.71 -1.64 18.78
CA SER A 735 45.93 -2.16 18.12
C SER A 735 45.82 -3.60 17.57
N SER A 736 44.61 -4.13 17.35
CA SER A 736 44.37 -5.45 16.73
C SER A 736 44.52 -5.35 15.20
N TYR A 737 45.72 -4.98 14.76
CA TYR A 737 46.02 -4.60 13.38
C TYR A 737 45.73 -5.73 12.37
N GLN A 738 45.90 -7.01 12.76
CA GLN A 738 45.56 -8.13 11.87
C GLN A 738 44.07 -8.23 11.58
N LYS A 739 43.19 -7.98 12.57
CA LYS A 739 41.74 -7.93 12.36
C LYS A 739 41.33 -6.67 11.58
N SER A 740 41.95 -5.53 11.90
CA SER A 740 41.77 -4.27 11.17
C SER A 740 42.08 -4.41 9.68
N LEU A 741 43.20 -5.04 9.32
CA LEU A 741 43.59 -5.25 7.91
C LEU A 741 42.54 -6.07 7.14
N LYS A 742 42.03 -7.15 7.75
CA LYS A 742 40.97 -7.98 7.14
C LYS A 742 39.67 -7.18 6.95
N ALA A 743 39.30 -6.36 7.92
CA ALA A 743 38.11 -5.52 7.84
C ALA A 743 38.24 -4.42 6.76
N TYR A 744 39.42 -3.78 6.61
CA TYR A 744 39.66 -2.84 5.50
C TYR A 744 39.64 -3.51 4.12
N ARG A 745 40.17 -4.75 4.00
CA ARG A 745 40.07 -5.52 2.75
C ARG A 745 38.60 -5.85 2.43
N ALA A 746 37.81 -6.22 3.44
CA ALA A 746 36.38 -6.49 3.31
C ALA A 746 35.50 -5.26 2.97
N CYS A 747 35.87 -4.05 3.40
CA CYS A 747 35.16 -2.82 3.00
C CYS A 747 35.61 -2.27 1.63
N GLY A 748 36.69 -2.80 1.06
CA GLY A 748 37.26 -2.31 -0.20
C GLY A 748 37.91 -0.93 -0.07
N ASP A 749 38.57 -0.64 1.05
CA ASP A 749 39.45 0.52 1.24
C ASP A 749 40.91 0.07 1.28
N TRP A 750 41.57 0.12 0.11
CA TRP A 750 42.97 -0.22 -0.05
C TRP A 750 43.90 0.71 0.75
N ARG A 751 43.51 1.98 0.97
CA ARG A 751 44.34 2.94 1.74
C ARG A 751 44.42 2.52 3.20
N GLY A 752 43.28 2.11 3.77
CA GLY A 752 43.23 1.48 5.09
C GLY A 752 44.10 0.22 5.17
N VAL A 753 44.01 -0.67 4.18
CA VAL A 753 44.84 -1.91 4.12
C VAL A 753 46.34 -1.59 4.17
N PHE A 754 46.86 -0.73 3.29
CA PHE A 754 48.30 -0.40 3.29
C PHE A 754 48.74 0.43 4.50
N THR A 755 47.87 1.28 5.04
CA THR A 755 48.15 1.99 6.31
C THR A 755 48.36 0.99 7.44
N VAL A 756 47.51 -0.03 7.54
CA VAL A 756 47.63 -1.09 8.56
C VAL A 756 48.80 -2.04 8.27
N ALA A 757 49.12 -2.32 7.00
CA ALA A 757 50.34 -3.03 6.61
C ALA A 757 51.62 -2.31 7.10
N GLY A 758 51.63 -0.97 7.02
CA GLY A 758 52.70 -0.13 7.59
C GLY A 758 52.78 -0.21 9.12
N LEU A 759 51.64 -0.21 9.82
CA LEU A 759 51.58 -0.39 11.28
C LEU A 759 52.06 -1.78 11.72
N LEU A 760 51.76 -2.82 10.92
CA LEU A 760 52.26 -4.19 11.09
C LEU A 760 53.75 -4.34 10.73
N LYS A 761 54.37 -3.31 10.13
CA LYS A 761 55.77 -3.31 9.65
C LYS A 761 56.07 -4.45 8.66
N LEU A 762 55.12 -4.73 7.76
CA LEU A 762 55.33 -5.70 6.69
C LEU A 762 56.56 -5.35 5.84
N THR A 763 57.26 -6.37 5.37
CA THR A 763 58.41 -6.23 4.47
C THR A 763 57.98 -5.74 3.10
N LYS A 764 58.93 -5.22 2.32
CA LYS A 764 58.65 -4.75 0.94
C LYS A 764 58.09 -5.88 0.05
N GLU A 765 58.55 -7.11 0.25
CA GLU A 765 58.10 -8.29 -0.50
C GLU A 765 56.65 -8.66 -0.16
N GLU A 766 56.28 -8.64 1.12
CA GLU A 766 54.89 -8.85 1.56
C GLU A 766 53.94 -7.74 1.08
N ILE A 767 54.40 -6.48 1.07
CA ILE A 767 53.64 -5.34 0.55
C ILE A 767 53.41 -5.48 -0.97
N LEU A 768 54.41 -5.91 -1.74
CA LEU A 768 54.28 -6.19 -3.17
C LEU A 768 53.29 -7.33 -3.46
N GLN A 769 53.38 -8.43 -2.71
CA GLN A 769 52.45 -9.56 -2.83
C GLN A 769 51.01 -9.13 -2.52
N LEU A 770 50.80 -8.38 -1.43
CA LEU A 770 49.50 -7.83 -1.05
C LEU A 770 48.95 -6.86 -2.10
N ALA A 771 49.82 -6.07 -2.74
CA ALA A 771 49.43 -5.15 -3.81
C ALA A 771 48.94 -5.88 -5.07
N HIS A 772 49.62 -6.95 -5.49
CA HIS A 772 49.15 -7.78 -6.60
C HIS A 772 47.78 -8.41 -6.31
N GLU A 773 47.58 -8.99 -5.11
CA GLU A 773 46.28 -9.55 -4.71
C GLU A 773 45.16 -8.49 -4.72
N LEU A 774 45.42 -7.29 -4.21
CA LEU A 774 44.44 -6.20 -4.19
C LEU A 774 44.11 -5.68 -5.59
N CYS A 775 45.06 -5.65 -6.53
CA CYS A 775 44.78 -5.29 -7.92
C CYS A 775 43.74 -6.24 -8.53
N ASP A 776 43.93 -7.55 -8.38
CA ASP A 776 43.03 -8.58 -8.92
C ASP A 776 41.64 -8.52 -8.23
N GLU A 777 41.60 -8.31 -6.91
CA GLU A 777 40.35 -8.12 -6.15
C GLU A 777 39.58 -6.87 -6.58
N PHE A 778 40.25 -5.72 -6.73
CA PHE A 778 39.59 -4.47 -7.13
C PHE A 778 39.13 -4.50 -8.59
N GLN A 779 39.84 -5.22 -9.46
CA GLN A 779 39.36 -5.51 -10.81
C GLN A 779 38.08 -6.36 -10.78
N ALA A 780 38.04 -7.43 -9.98
CA ALA A 780 36.84 -8.26 -9.82
C ALA A 780 35.65 -7.52 -9.17
N LEU A 781 35.91 -6.55 -8.31
CA LEU A 781 34.90 -5.66 -7.70
C LEU A 781 34.41 -4.54 -8.63
N GLY A 782 34.94 -4.43 -9.85
CA GLY A 782 34.55 -3.37 -10.80
C GLY A 782 35.10 -1.98 -10.44
N LYS A 783 36.23 -1.90 -9.73
CA LYS A 783 36.94 -0.65 -9.39
C LYS A 783 38.34 -0.57 -10.03
N PRO A 784 38.48 -0.66 -11.37
CA PRO A 784 39.79 -0.67 -12.03
C PRO A 784 40.62 0.60 -11.79
N GLY A 785 40.01 1.78 -11.57
CA GLY A 785 40.77 3.02 -11.28
C GLY A 785 41.50 3.02 -9.93
N ASP A 786 40.99 2.30 -8.93
CA ASP A 786 41.72 2.06 -7.67
C ASP A 786 42.80 0.99 -7.87
N ALA A 787 42.54 -0.08 -8.62
CA ALA A 787 43.55 -1.09 -8.98
C ALA A 787 44.73 -0.48 -9.76
N ALA A 788 44.47 0.48 -10.65
CA ALA A 788 45.48 1.25 -11.38
C ALA A 788 46.43 2.00 -10.43
N ARG A 789 45.89 2.68 -9.41
CA ARG A 789 46.70 3.37 -8.39
C ARG A 789 47.56 2.40 -7.60
N ILE A 790 47.01 1.26 -7.18
CA ILE A 790 47.77 0.23 -6.45
C ILE A 790 48.92 -0.32 -7.30
N ALA A 791 48.67 -0.61 -8.59
CA ALA A 791 49.67 -1.10 -9.52
C ALA A 791 50.81 -0.10 -9.75
N LEU A 792 50.52 1.21 -9.79
CA LEU A 792 51.52 2.26 -9.96
C LEU A 792 52.28 2.55 -8.66
N ASP A 793 51.57 2.84 -7.57
CA ASP A 793 52.16 3.30 -6.30
C ASP A 793 52.95 2.19 -5.59
N TYR A 794 52.51 0.94 -5.67
CA TYR A 794 53.12 -0.19 -4.95
C TYR A 794 53.83 -1.18 -5.87
N CYS A 795 53.21 -1.60 -6.98
CA CYS A 795 53.83 -2.60 -7.87
C CYS A 795 54.85 -2.00 -8.87
N SER A 796 54.84 -0.68 -9.08
CA SER A 796 55.58 0.00 -10.16
C SER A 796 55.27 -0.56 -11.57
N ASP A 797 54.10 -1.18 -11.75
CA ASP A 797 53.67 -1.82 -13.01
C ASP A 797 52.87 -0.82 -13.84
N VAL A 798 53.60 -0.06 -14.68
CA VAL A 798 53.04 1.00 -15.53
C VAL A 798 52.12 0.44 -16.61
N ASP A 799 52.47 -0.72 -17.17
CA ASP A 799 51.70 -1.41 -18.21
C ASP A 799 50.31 -1.82 -17.69
N ARG A 800 50.23 -2.46 -16.51
CA ARG A 800 48.93 -2.73 -15.86
C ARG A 800 48.23 -1.47 -15.40
N GLY A 801 48.95 -0.50 -14.84
CA GLY A 801 48.38 0.78 -14.38
C GLY A 801 47.63 1.52 -15.50
N VAL A 802 48.27 1.67 -16.67
CA VAL A 802 47.64 2.30 -17.84
C VAL A 802 46.47 1.45 -18.38
N SER A 803 46.63 0.13 -18.48
CA SER A 803 45.54 -0.77 -18.91
C SER A 803 44.30 -0.70 -18.00
N TYR A 804 44.51 -0.59 -16.69
CA TYR A 804 43.43 -0.43 -15.73
C TYR A 804 42.79 0.96 -15.81
N TYR A 805 43.54 2.04 -16.04
CA TYR A 805 42.94 3.36 -16.29
C TYR A 805 42.13 3.44 -17.59
N ILE A 806 42.57 2.77 -18.67
CA ILE A 806 41.77 2.61 -19.90
C ILE A 806 40.46 1.88 -19.57
N THR A 807 40.54 0.77 -18.81
CA THR A 807 39.35 -0.01 -18.40
C THR A 807 38.42 0.80 -17.48
N ALA A 808 38.97 1.71 -16.68
CA ALA A 808 38.25 2.65 -15.82
C ALA A 808 37.69 3.88 -16.56
N ARG A 809 38.04 4.08 -17.84
CA ARG A 809 37.75 5.30 -18.62
C ARG A 809 38.33 6.58 -17.98
N GLU A 810 39.37 6.47 -17.15
CA GLU A 810 40.14 7.60 -16.62
C GLU A 810 41.20 8.04 -17.65
N TRP A 811 40.73 8.48 -18.83
CA TRP A 811 41.56 8.75 -20.02
C TRP A 811 42.71 9.72 -19.78
N GLU A 812 42.47 10.81 -19.03
CA GLU A 812 43.49 11.82 -18.73
C GLU A 812 44.61 11.24 -17.86
N GLU A 813 44.28 10.40 -16.86
CA GLU A 813 45.30 9.73 -16.03
C GLU A 813 46.06 8.66 -16.80
N ALA A 814 45.37 7.87 -17.64
CA ALA A 814 46.03 6.90 -18.52
C ALA A 814 47.09 7.56 -19.41
N LEU A 815 46.74 8.68 -20.07
CA LEU A 815 47.65 9.41 -20.95
C LEU A 815 48.74 10.15 -20.16
N ARG A 816 48.40 10.77 -19.03
CA ARG A 816 49.37 11.45 -18.14
C ARG A 816 50.42 10.48 -17.62
N VAL A 817 50.02 9.28 -17.20
CA VAL A 817 50.93 8.23 -16.71
C VAL A 817 51.83 7.71 -17.84
N ALA A 818 51.28 7.43 -19.03
CA ALA A 818 52.06 7.00 -20.18
C ALA A 818 53.17 8.01 -20.56
N TYR A 819 52.85 9.31 -20.58
CA TYR A 819 53.84 10.38 -20.79
C TYR A 819 54.81 10.56 -19.60
N MET A 820 54.32 10.48 -18.36
CA MET A 820 55.15 10.59 -17.14
C MET A 820 56.26 9.53 -17.11
N HIS A 821 55.98 8.32 -17.62
CA HIS A 821 56.97 7.25 -17.76
C HIS A 821 57.66 7.20 -19.14
N SER A 822 57.40 8.16 -20.03
CA SER A 822 57.99 8.26 -21.38
C SER A 822 57.80 7.00 -22.26
N ARG A 823 56.67 6.29 -22.09
CA ARG A 823 56.33 5.05 -22.82
C ARG A 823 55.40 5.35 -24.01
N GLN A 824 55.99 5.59 -25.17
CA GLN A 824 55.24 5.93 -26.39
C GLN A 824 54.30 4.80 -26.87
N ASP A 825 54.67 3.56 -26.63
CA ASP A 825 53.88 2.36 -26.91
C ASP A 825 52.58 2.31 -26.07
N LEU A 826 52.64 2.78 -24.83
CA LEU A 826 51.44 2.94 -23.99
C LEU A 826 50.61 4.16 -24.41
N VAL A 827 51.23 5.25 -24.90
CA VAL A 827 50.51 6.37 -25.51
C VAL A 827 49.74 5.92 -26.76
N ASP A 828 50.36 5.09 -27.61
CA ASP A 828 49.71 4.50 -28.78
C ASP A 828 48.54 3.57 -28.37
N THR A 829 48.72 2.77 -27.32
CA THR A 829 47.66 1.92 -26.76
C THR A 829 46.47 2.72 -26.21
N VAL A 830 46.74 3.80 -25.46
CA VAL A 830 45.70 4.73 -24.97
C VAL A 830 44.99 5.41 -26.13
N ARG A 831 45.71 5.82 -27.18
CA ARG A 831 45.13 6.44 -28.38
C ARG A 831 44.16 5.49 -29.06
N ASP A 832 44.57 4.26 -29.31
CA ASP A 832 43.77 3.33 -30.10
C ASP A 832 42.50 2.92 -29.31
N ALA A 833 42.63 2.69 -27.99
CA ALA A 833 41.48 2.46 -27.11
C ALA A 833 40.53 3.68 -27.00
N ALA A 834 41.07 4.91 -26.98
CA ALA A 834 40.26 6.13 -26.98
C ALA A 834 39.50 6.33 -28.31
N LEU A 835 40.10 5.93 -29.43
CA LEU A 835 39.45 5.96 -30.75
C LEU A 835 38.32 4.92 -30.84
N ASP A 836 38.53 3.71 -30.35
CA ASP A 836 37.48 2.68 -30.29
C ASP A 836 36.32 3.12 -29.38
N CYS A 837 36.62 3.69 -28.21
CA CYS A 837 35.59 4.24 -27.32
C CYS A 837 34.85 5.42 -27.95
N ALA A 838 35.54 6.29 -28.70
CA ALA A 838 34.91 7.39 -29.45
C ALA A 838 33.94 6.87 -30.52
N ALA A 839 34.31 5.84 -31.28
CA ALA A 839 33.44 5.23 -32.28
C ALA A 839 32.20 4.57 -31.65
N LEU A 840 32.38 3.85 -30.54
CA LEU A 840 31.28 3.27 -29.76
C LEU A 840 30.31 4.35 -29.25
N LEU A 841 30.81 5.41 -28.60
CA LEU A 841 29.97 6.49 -28.09
C LEU A 841 29.24 7.26 -29.19
N ILE A 842 29.86 7.47 -30.36
CA ILE A 842 29.17 8.06 -31.52
C ILE A 842 27.98 7.18 -31.94
N SER A 843 28.17 5.86 -32.02
CA SER A 843 27.11 4.92 -32.37
C SER A 843 26.00 4.88 -31.30
N GLU A 844 26.38 4.81 -30.02
CA GLU A 844 25.44 4.80 -28.89
C GLU A 844 24.60 6.08 -28.81
N TYR A 845 25.21 7.26 -29.01
CA TYR A 845 24.48 8.54 -29.00
C TYR A 845 23.61 8.72 -30.26
N GLN A 846 24.01 8.20 -31.42
CA GLN A 846 23.16 8.17 -32.61
C GLN A 846 21.95 7.25 -32.43
N GLU A 847 22.14 6.03 -31.92
CA GLU A 847 21.05 5.11 -31.62
C GLU A 847 20.15 5.65 -30.48
N GLY A 848 20.77 6.27 -29.46
CA GLY A 848 20.07 6.98 -28.39
C GLY A 848 19.21 8.14 -28.90
N LEU A 849 19.69 8.91 -29.86
CA LEU A 849 18.92 9.99 -30.50
C LEU A 849 17.73 9.44 -31.31
N LEU A 850 17.92 8.33 -32.02
CA LEU A 850 16.81 7.63 -32.70
C LEU A 850 15.79 7.07 -31.69
N LYS A 851 16.24 6.54 -30.55
CA LYS A 851 15.38 6.09 -29.43
C LYS A 851 14.60 7.26 -28.84
N VAL A 852 15.24 8.37 -28.49
CA VAL A 852 14.57 9.60 -28.01
C VAL A 852 13.51 10.07 -29.01
N GLY A 853 13.85 10.12 -30.30
CA GLY A 853 12.90 10.43 -31.38
C GLY A 853 11.70 9.48 -31.42
N LYS A 854 11.94 8.15 -31.33
CA LYS A 854 10.88 7.13 -31.32
C LYS A 854 9.96 7.24 -30.10
N TYR A 855 10.51 7.39 -28.89
CA TYR A 855 9.72 7.51 -27.66
C TYR A 855 8.98 8.84 -27.57
N LEU A 856 9.57 9.93 -28.06
CA LEU A 856 8.89 11.22 -28.16
C LEU A 856 7.79 11.19 -29.22
N ALA A 857 8.02 10.60 -30.39
CA ALA A 857 6.99 10.43 -31.42
C ALA A 857 5.83 9.58 -30.89
N ARG A 858 6.11 8.52 -30.11
CA ARG A 858 5.08 7.74 -29.41
C ARG A 858 4.33 8.60 -28.40
N TYR A 859 5.01 9.39 -27.57
CA TYR A 859 4.39 10.33 -26.62
C TYR A 859 3.49 11.36 -27.32
N VAL A 860 3.97 11.98 -28.41
CA VAL A 860 3.20 12.96 -29.19
C VAL A 860 2.00 12.29 -29.85
N ALA A 861 2.13 11.09 -30.42
CA ALA A 861 1.01 10.35 -30.99
C ALA A 861 -0.04 9.95 -29.94
N VAL A 862 0.40 9.45 -28.78
CA VAL A 862 -0.41 9.19 -27.58
C VAL A 862 -1.20 10.45 -27.17
N ARG A 863 -0.52 11.61 -27.13
CA ARG A 863 -1.11 12.89 -26.73
C ARG A 863 -2.02 13.52 -27.80
N GLN A 864 -1.67 13.43 -29.09
CA GLN A 864 -2.51 13.90 -30.20
C GLN A 864 -3.76 13.03 -30.34
N ARG A 865 -3.63 11.72 -30.17
CA ARG A 865 -4.75 10.79 -30.06
C ARG A 865 -5.65 11.25 -28.92
N ARG A 866 -5.14 11.40 -27.69
CA ARG A 866 -5.89 11.96 -26.55
C ARG A 866 -6.66 13.25 -26.87
N LEU A 867 -5.99 14.24 -27.44
CA LEU A 867 -6.57 15.57 -27.64
C LEU A 867 -7.56 15.60 -28.81
N SER A 868 -7.30 14.88 -29.90
CA SER A 868 -8.26 14.76 -31.02
C SER A 868 -9.50 13.99 -30.60
N LEU A 869 -9.33 12.92 -29.83
CA LEU A 869 -10.39 12.16 -29.17
C LEU A 869 -11.24 13.06 -28.24
N ALA A 870 -10.60 13.82 -27.33
CA ALA A 870 -11.27 14.78 -26.45
C ALA A 870 -11.87 16.00 -27.17
N ALA A 871 -11.48 16.26 -28.42
CA ALA A 871 -12.04 17.31 -29.27
C ALA A 871 -13.26 16.82 -30.06
N LYS A 872 -13.22 15.59 -30.61
CA LYS A 872 -14.36 14.94 -31.29
C LYS A 872 -15.57 14.83 -30.34
N LEU A 873 -15.33 14.35 -29.12
CA LEU A 873 -16.34 14.32 -28.04
C LEU A 873 -16.94 15.69 -27.73
N LYS A 874 -16.22 16.80 -27.95
CA LYS A 874 -16.71 18.17 -27.74
C LYS A 874 -17.37 18.81 -28.97
N SER A 875 -17.24 18.20 -30.16
CA SER A 875 -17.89 18.66 -31.39
C SER A 875 -19.18 17.91 -31.68
N GLU A 876 -19.26 16.61 -31.40
CA GLU A 876 -20.50 15.83 -31.57
C GLU A 876 -21.58 16.27 -30.57
N ASP A 877 -21.17 16.63 -29.35
CA ASP A 877 -21.98 17.29 -28.30
C ASP A 877 -22.51 18.69 -28.69
N ARG A 878 -22.22 19.17 -29.93
CA ARG A 878 -22.77 20.41 -30.52
C ARG A 878 -23.59 20.21 -31.80
N PHE A 879 -23.64 19.01 -32.36
CA PHE A 879 -24.22 18.78 -33.70
C PHE A 879 -25.36 17.75 -33.77
N MET A 880 -25.76 17.13 -32.65
CA MET A 880 -26.97 16.30 -32.61
C MET A 880 -28.26 17.13 -32.44
N ASP A 881 -28.63 17.85 -33.49
CA ASP A 881 -30.00 18.34 -33.72
C ASP A 881 -30.25 18.49 -35.24
N VAL A 882 -30.42 17.34 -35.94
CA VAL A 882 -31.15 17.11 -37.22
C VAL A 882 -30.92 15.65 -37.69
N GLU A 883 -31.97 15.03 -38.22
CA GLU A 883 -32.02 13.64 -38.74
C GLU A 883 -31.38 13.52 -40.16
N ASP A 884 -30.65 12.44 -40.45
CA ASP A 884 -30.96 11.46 -41.54
C ASP A 884 -29.92 10.31 -41.62
N ASP A 885 -30.32 9.17 -42.19
CA ASP A 885 -29.52 7.95 -42.36
C ASP A 885 -28.50 8.03 -43.51
N ASN A 886 -27.22 8.31 -43.19
CA ASN A 886 -26.03 7.80 -43.91
C ASN A 886 -24.73 8.28 -43.26
N ILE A 887 -23.97 7.36 -42.63
CA ILE A 887 -22.48 7.29 -42.57
C ILE A 887 -22.11 6.00 -41.81
N SER A 888 -22.27 4.87 -42.50
CA SER A 888 -21.73 3.58 -42.06
C SER A 888 -20.28 3.45 -42.51
N GLU A 889 -19.30 4.04 -41.79
CA GLU A 889 -17.86 3.74 -42.01
C GLU A 889 -16.88 4.23 -40.92
N VAL A 890 -17.31 4.98 -39.89
CA VAL A 890 -16.39 5.77 -39.01
C VAL A 890 -16.34 5.33 -37.53
N SER A 891 -17.23 4.45 -37.07
CA SER A 891 -17.39 4.13 -35.62
C SER A 891 -16.28 3.27 -35.00
N THR A 892 -15.42 2.62 -35.81
CA THR A 892 -14.28 1.80 -35.34
C THR A 892 -13.19 2.58 -34.60
N SER A 893 -13.27 3.92 -34.57
CA SER A 893 -12.25 4.80 -33.97
C SER A 893 -12.49 5.19 -32.50
N PHE A 894 -13.61 4.79 -31.88
CA PHE A 894 -14.05 5.36 -30.59
C PHE A 894 -13.79 4.50 -29.34
N SER A 895 -13.55 3.19 -29.47
CA SER A 895 -13.20 2.33 -28.31
C SER A 895 -11.78 2.59 -27.77
N GLU A 896 -10.93 3.28 -28.53
CA GLU A 896 -9.53 3.59 -28.23
C GLU A 896 -9.30 4.70 -27.18
N MET A 897 -10.36 5.07 -26.44
CA MET A 897 -10.59 6.41 -25.89
C MET A 897 -10.21 6.61 -24.41
N SER A 898 -10.36 5.58 -23.57
CA SER A 898 -10.34 5.73 -22.09
C SER A 898 -8.94 6.05 -21.51
N ALA A 899 -7.88 5.46 -22.07
CA ALA A 899 -6.56 5.40 -21.43
C ALA A 899 -5.91 6.76 -21.13
N TYR A 900 -6.21 7.81 -21.89
CA TYR A 900 -5.28 8.93 -21.98
C TYR A 900 -5.53 10.11 -21.02
N THR A 901 -6.71 10.28 -20.42
CA THR A 901 -7.08 11.57 -19.77
C THR A 901 -6.44 11.81 -18.38
N THR A 902 -5.19 12.33 -18.36
CA THR A 902 -4.46 12.64 -17.11
C THR A 902 -5.01 13.88 -16.38
N ARG A 903 -6.01 13.75 -15.50
CA ARG A 903 -6.40 14.85 -14.59
C ARG A 903 -6.91 14.45 -13.20
N SER A 904 -6.04 13.87 -12.37
CA SER A 904 -5.70 14.41 -11.02
C SER A 904 -4.85 13.45 -10.19
N MET A 905 -3.55 13.74 -10.06
CA MET A 905 -2.75 13.34 -8.90
C MET A 905 -2.46 14.61 -8.10
N LYS A 906 -2.89 14.69 -6.83
CA LYS A 906 -2.47 15.76 -5.92
C LYS A 906 -2.33 15.23 -4.50
N GLU A 907 -1.09 15.23 -4.04
CA GLU A 907 -0.54 14.48 -2.90
C GLU A 907 -1.28 14.65 -1.56
N SER A 908 -1.29 13.55 -0.79
CA SER A 908 -1.40 13.49 0.66
C SER A 908 -0.80 12.14 1.11
N SER A 909 0.36 12.10 1.77
CA SER A 909 0.59 12.34 3.22
C SER A 909 0.04 11.22 4.12
N ALA A 910 0.92 10.44 4.76
CA ALA A 910 0.61 9.56 5.90
C ALA A 910 1.89 9.23 6.71
N SER A 911 1.75 8.95 8.00
CA SER A 911 2.81 9.11 9.02
C SER A 911 3.40 7.83 9.62
N VAL A 912 4.60 8.01 10.19
CA VAL A 912 5.28 7.20 11.24
C VAL A 912 4.25 6.80 12.34
N ILE A 913 4.27 5.65 13.05
CA ILE A 913 5.39 4.87 13.63
C ILE A 913 5.06 3.37 13.76
N SER A 914 5.93 2.48 13.26
CA SER A 914 6.58 1.46 14.10
C SER A 914 7.97 1.12 13.52
N SER A 915 9.03 1.43 14.27
CA SER A 915 10.39 1.51 13.74
C SER A 915 11.36 0.56 14.47
N ARG A 916 11.55 -0.66 13.93
CA ARG A 916 12.85 -1.36 14.03
C ARG A 916 13.12 -2.50 13.03
N ALA A 917 12.21 -2.84 12.11
CA ALA A 917 12.40 -3.97 11.18
C ALA A 917 12.18 -3.67 9.68
N SER A 918 11.98 -2.40 9.28
CA SER A 918 11.51 -2.03 7.92
C SER A 918 12.45 -1.18 7.06
N LYS A 919 13.58 -0.68 7.61
CA LYS A 919 14.53 0.17 6.85
C LYS A 919 15.21 -0.52 5.66
N SER A 920 15.15 -1.86 5.54
CA SER A 920 15.78 -2.62 4.45
C SER A 920 14.89 -2.90 3.22
N ARG A 921 13.59 -2.53 3.24
CA ARG A 921 12.65 -2.81 2.14
C ARG A 921 12.30 -1.61 1.25
N GLY A 922 12.20 -0.40 1.81
CA GLY A 922 11.90 0.82 1.03
C GLY A 922 12.96 1.12 -0.04
N ALA A 923 14.24 1.11 0.36
CA ALA A 923 15.38 1.35 -0.53
C ALA A 923 15.56 0.31 -1.66
N ARG A 924 14.82 -0.81 -1.63
CA ARG A 924 14.93 -1.90 -2.61
C ARG A 924 13.87 -1.87 -3.71
N ARG A 925 12.78 -1.09 -3.56
CA ARG A 925 11.76 -0.89 -4.62
C ARG A 925 12.13 0.22 -5.62
N GLN A 926 12.84 1.27 -5.20
CA GLN A 926 13.32 2.32 -6.12
C GLN A 926 14.45 1.88 -7.08
N LYS A 927 14.98 0.65 -6.96
CA LYS A 927 16.02 0.10 -7.85
C LYS A 927 15.51 -0.84 -8.96
N LYS A 928 14.20 -0.91 -9.18
CA LYS A 928 13.60 -1.57 -10.36
C LYS A 928 12.63 -0.62 -11.06
N GLY A 929 13.18 0.35 -11.78
CA GLY A 929 12.42 1.08 -12.79
C GLY A 929 12.22 0.22 -14.05
N GLY A 930 11.13 0.49 -14.76
CA GLY A 930 10.94 0.04 -16.14
C GLY A 930 10.07 -1.19 -16.35
N LYS A 931 8.89 -0.96 -16.94
CA LYS A 931 8.53 -1.44 -18.29
C LYS A 931 7.48 -0.48 -18.85
N ILE A 932 7.76 0.17 -19.99
CA ILE A 932 6.72 0.92 -20.71
C ILE A 932 5.78 -0.12 -21.34
N ARG A 933 4.50 -0.09 -20.97
CA ARG A 933 3.45 -0.86 -21.65
C ARG A 933 2.72 0.08 -22.61
N ALA A 934 2.90 -0.16 -23.91
CA ALA A 934 2.21 0.61 -24.94
C ALA A 934 0.70 0.33 -24.88
N GLY A 935 -0.13 1.38 -24.89
CA GLY A 935 -1.60 1.28 -24.72
C GLY A 935 -2.09 1.52 -23.28
N SER A 936 -1.23 1.37 -22.27
CA SER A 936 -1.63 1.50 -20.86
C SER A 936 -2.00 2.95 -20.48
N PRO A 937 -2.89 3.18 -19.49
CA PRO A 937 -3.24 4.53 -19.03
C PRO A 937 -2.06 5.31 -18.43
N GLY A 938 -1.05 4.59 -17.95
CA GLY A 938 0.22 5.15 -17.50
C GLY A 938 1.24 5.43 -18.61
N GLU A 939 0.98 5.05 -19.87
CA GLU A 939 1.97 5.12 -20.96
C GLU A 939 2.53 6.54 -21.12
N GLU A 940 1.67 7.57 -21.13
CA GLU A 940 2.10 8.97 -21.30
C GLU A 940 3.14 9.37 -20.24
N MET A 941 2.89 9.05 -18.96
CA MET A 941 3.80 9.37 -17.86
C MET A 941 5.02 8.45 -17.81
N ALA A 942 4.87 7.17 -18.13
CA ALA A 942 5.97 6.21 -18.20
C ALA A 942 6.95 6.54 -19.34
N LEU A 943 6.46 7.07 -20.47
CA LEU A 943 7.29 7.62 -21.54
C LEU A 943 8.06 8.85 -21.07
N VAL A 944 7.44 9.75 -20.29
CA VAL A 944 8.14 10.91 -19.71
C VAL A 944 9.21 10.49 -18.70
N GLU A 945 8.92 9.55 -17.80
CA GLU A 945 9.92 9.01 -16.86
C GLU A 945 11.05 8.29 -17.59
N HIS A 946 10.76 7.55 -18.67
CA HIS A 946 11.78 6.88 -19.47
C HIS A 946 12.66 7.88 -20.23
N LEU A 947 12.07 8.91 -20.85
CA LEU A 947 12.80 10.00 -21.50
C LEU A 947 13.70 10.74 -20.49
N LYS A 948 13.25 10.95 -19.24
CA LYS A 948 14.08 11.48 -18.15
C LYS A 948 15.21 10.51 -17.77
N GLY A 949 14.93 9.22 -17.71
CA GLY A 949 15.91 8.16 -17.44
C GLY A 949 16.99 7.97 -18.50
N MET A 950 16.79 8.47 -19.73
CA MET A 950 17.80 8.51 -20.79
C MET A 950 18.84 9.64 -20.64
N SER A 951 18.71 10.51 -19.63
CA SER A 951 19.68 11.59 -19.39
C SER A 951 21.07 11.04 -19.08
N LEU A 952 22.10 11.76 -19.56
CA LEU A 952 23.50 11.42 -19.27
C LEU A 952 23.78 11.65 -17.77
N THR A 953 24.34 10.63 -17.10
CA THR A 953 24.73 10.75 -15.69
C THR A 953 25.94 11.67 -15.54
N SER A 954 26.10 12.28 -14.37
CA SER A 954 27.27 13.12 -14.07
C SER A 954 28.62 12.40 -14.25
N GLY A 955 28.66 11.08 -14.00
CA GLY A 955 29.81 10.23 -14.30
C GLY A 955 30.08 10.15 -15.81
N ALA A 956 29.07 9.80 -16.61
CA ALA A 956 29.20 9.72 -18.07
C ALA A 956 29.59 11.05 -18.72
N LEU A 957 29.08 12.18 -18.21
CA LEU A 957 29.48 13.52 -18.67
C LEU A 957 30.95 13.84 -18.35
N ASN A 958 31.45 13.36 -17.21
CA ASN A 958 32.85 13.53 -16.84
C ASN A 958 33.77 12.61 -17.67
N GLU A 959 33.41 11.34 -17.87
CA GLU A 959 34.08 10.41 -18.79
C GLU A 959 34.17 10.99 -20.21
N LEU A 960 33.06 11.52 -20.73
CA LEU A 960 32.97 12.13 -22.06
C LEU A 960 33.87 13.36 -22.18
N LYS A 961 33.88 14.24 -21.17
CA LYS A 961 34.79 15.39 -21.13
C LYS A 961 36.25 14.96 -21.18
N ASN A 962 36.64 14.01 -20.32
CA ASN A 962 38.01 13.50 -20.24
C ASN A 962 38.45 12.87 -21.58
N LEU A 963 37.57 12.12 -22.23
CA LEU A 963 37.82 11.55 -23.56
C LEU A 963 38.06 12.64 -24.62
N LEU A 964 37.23 13.68 -24.64
CA LEU A 964 37.38 14.80 -25.58
C LEU A 964 38.70 15.55 -25.39
N VAL A 965 39.14 15.77 -24.15
CA VAL A 965 40.44 16.39 -23.83
C VAL A 965 41.58 15.53 -24.37
N VAL A 966 41.55 14.22 -24.12
CA VAL A 966 42.57 13.26 -24.56
C VAL A 966 42.62 13.14 -26.09
N LEU A 967 41.48 13.10 -26.77
CA LEU A 967 41.45 13.09 -28.24
C LEU A 967 42.08 14.35 -28.84
N ILE A 968 41.90 15.53 -28.23
CA ILE A 968 42.60 16.76 -28.67
C ILE A 968 44.11 16.65 -28.40
N GLN A 969 44.52 16.20 -27.21
CA GLN A 969 45.94 16.02 -26.86
C GLN A 969 46.65 15.02 -27.80
N LEU A 970 45.92 14.06 -28.37
CA LEU A 970 46.40 13.09 -29.35
C LEU A 970 46.27 13.56 -30.82
N GLY A 971 45.91 14.82 -31.06
CA GLY A 971 45.75 15.40 -32.40
C GLY A 971 44.57 14.86 -33.20
N LYS A 972 43.56 14.27 -32.55
CA LYS A 972 42.35 13.69 -33.14
C LYS A 972 41.16 14.63 -33.06
N GLU A 973 41.40 15.92 -33.33
CA GLU A 973 40.42 17.01 -33.20
C GLU A 973 39.12 16.77 -33.97
N GLU A 974 39.20 16.20 -35.18
CA GLU A 974 38.01 15.89 -35.99
C GLU A 974 37.10 14.85 -35.32
N ILE A 975 37.70 13.82 -34.74
CA ILE A 975 36.98 12.75 -34.05
C ILE A 975 36.43 13.27 -32.73
N ALA A 976 37.19 14.09 -31.98
CA ALA A 976 36.69 14.79 -30.81
C ALA A 976 35.48 15.68 -31.16
N ARG A 977 35.51 16.38 -32.30
CA ARG A 977 34.38 17.20 -32.78
C ARG A 977 33.16 16.34 -33.11
N GLN A 978 33.34 15.18 -33.74
CA GLN A 978 32.26 14.23 -34.05
C GLN A 978 31.64 13.65 -32.77
N VAL A 979 32.45 13.23 -31.79
CA VAL A 979 31.98 12.75 -30.47
C VAL A 979 31.19 13.85 -29.75
N GLN A 980 31.75 15.06 -29.66
CA GLN A 980 31.07 16.19 -29.00
C GLN A 980 29.76 16.54 -29.70
N LEU A 981 29.72 16.53 -31.03
CA LEU A 981 28.51 16.82 -31.81
C LEU A 981 27.45 15.72 -31.64
N ALA A 982 27.84 14.44 -31.59
CA ALA A 982 26.93 13.34 -31.32
C ALA A 982 26.34 13.43 -29.90
N GLY A 983 27.17 13.65 -28.89
CA GLY A 983 26.74 13.83 -27.49
C GLY A 983 25.89 15.09 -27.27
N ASP A 984 26.22 16.22 -27.91
CA ASP A 984 25.45 17.47 -27.83
C ASP A 984 24.09 17.30 -28.52
N ASN A 985 24.06 16.68 -29.70
CA ASN A 985 22.80 16.37 -30.38
C ASN A 985 21.93 15.46 -29.50
N PHE A 986 22.50 14.43 -28.86
CA PHE A 986 21.75 13.54 -27.96
C PHE A 986 21.23 14.26 -26.72
N GLU A 987 22.10 14.93 -25.94
CA GLU A 987 21.73 15.65 -24.72
C GLU A 987 20.69 16.75 -25.02
N VAL A 988 20.90 17.58 -26.04
CA VAL A 988 19.96 18.64 -26.40
C VAL A 988 18.64 18.06 -26.92
N SER A 989 18.64 16.94 -27.65
CA SER A 989 17.40 16.29 -28.10
C SER A 989 16.65 15.62 -26.96
N GLN A 990 17.35 15.02 -26.00
CA GLN A 990 16.76 14.43 -24.79
C GLN A 990 16.16 15.53 -23.89
N MET A 991 16.90 16.62 -23.65
CA MET A 991 16.39 17.79 -22.92
C MET A 991 15.21 18.44 -23.65
N ALA A 992 15.26 18.56 -24.98
CA ALA A 992 14.14 19.08 -25.77
C ALA A 992 12.91 18.17 -25.70
N ALA A 993 13.09 16.85 -25.76
CA ALA A 993 12.01 15.87 -25.63
C ALA A 993 11.35 15.91 -24.25
N VAL A 994 12.14 15.96 -23.18
CA VAL A 994 11.63 16.08 -21.80
C VAL A 994 10.94 17.43 -21.60
N LYS A 995 11.54 18.54 -22.05
CA LYS A 995 10.94 19.87 -21.90
C LYS A 995 9.65 20.02 -22.69
N LEU A 996 9.61 19.54 -23.94
CA LEU A 996 8.39 19.48 -24.75
C LEU A 996 7.31 18.68 -24.02
N ALA A 997 7.65 17.53 -23.44
CA ALA A 997 6.71 16.76 -22.65
C ALA A 997 6.23 17.53 -21.39
N GLU A 998 7.13 18.12 -20.60
CA GLU A 998 6.78 18.89 -19.39
C GLU A 998 5.93 20.13 -19.69
N ASP A 999 6.26 20.90 -20.74
CA ASP A 999 5.51 22.09 -21.17
C ASP A 999 4.13 21.70 -21.76
N THR A 1000 4.02 20.53 -22.39
CA THR A 1000 2.73 20.04 -22.93
C THR A 1000 1.86 19.37 -21.89
N VAL A 1001 2.39 18.58 -20.94
CA VAL A 1001 1.66 17.84 -19.89
C VAL A 1001 0.49 18.62 -19.26
N PRO A 1002 0.67 19.85 -18.74
CA PRO A 1002 -0.40 20.61 -18.08
C PRO A 1002 -1.40 21.29 -19.04
N ASN A 1003 -1.20 21.19 -20.37
CA ASN A 1003 -1.94 21.97 -21.37
C ASN A 1003 -2.78 21.06 -22.30
N ASP A 1004 -4.04 21.47 -22.52
CA ASP A 1004 -5.03 20.75 -23.34
C ASP A 1004 -4.97 21.12 -24.84
N LYS A 1005 -3.86 21.72 -25.29
CA LYS A 1005 -3.63 22.10 -26.69
C LYS A 1005 -2.20 21.78 -27.10
N ILE A 1006 -2.05 21.07 -28.22
CA ILE A 1006 -0.80 20.99 -28.98
C ILE A 1006 -0.95 21.92 -30.17
N ASP A 1007 -0.05 22.88 -30.30
CA ASP A 1007 0.20 23.58 -31.57
C ASP A 1007 1.24 22.76 -32.34
N GLU A 1008 0.83 22.18 -33.48
CA GLU A 1008 1.65 21.26 -34.28
C GLU A 1008 2.87 21.92 -34.92
N ASN A 1009 2.87 23.25 -35.07
CA ASN A 1009 4.01 24.00 -35.60
C ASN A 1009 4.99 24.44 -34.49
N ALA A 1010 4.47 24.73 -33.28
CA ALA A 1010 5.29 25.16 -32.15
C ALA A 1010 5.84 24.00 -31.29
N HIS A 1011 5.12 22.88 -31.19
CA HIS A 1011 5.49 21.73 -30.32
C HIS A 1011 6.18 20.61 -31.10
N THR A 1012 7.17 20.96 -31.92
CA THR A 1012 8.04 20.00 -32.59
C THR A 1012 9.36 19.85 -31.84
N LEU A 1013 9.97 18.66 -31.92
CA LEU A 1013 11.32 18.42 -31.38
C LEU A 1013 12.32 19.42 -31.96
N GLU A 1014 12.23 19.70 -33.27
CA GLU A 1014 13.07 20.70 -33.93
C GLU A 1014 12.91 22.10 -33.35
N HIS A 1015 11.68 22.54 -33.06
CA HIS A 1015 11.45 23.85 -32.45
C HIS A 1015 12.06 23.91 -31.06
N TYR A 1016 11.87 22.88 -30.22
CA TYR A 1016 12.45 22.85 -28.86
C TYR A 1016 13.97 22.73 -28.87
N VAL A 1017 14.57 21.98 -29.82
CA VAL A 1017 16.02 21.95 -30.04
C VAL A 1017 16.54 23.32 -30.50
N LYS A 1018 15.88 23.99 -31.45
CA LYS A 1018 16.22 25.36 -31.89
C LYS A 1018 16.09 26.36 -30.73
N MET A 1019 15.03 26.26 -29.93
CA MET A 1019 14.78 27.09 -28.76
C MET A 1019 15.88 26.91 -27.70
N LEU A 1020 16.23 25.67 -27.33
CA LEU A 1020 17.28 25.39 -26.35
C LEU A 1020 18.66 25.80 -26.86
N ARG A 1021 18.94 25.67 -28.16
CA ARG A 1021 20.19 26.17 -28.78
C ARG A 1021 20.25 27.70 -28.84
N ALA A 1022 19.12 28.38 -28.96
CA ALA A 1022 19.05 29.85 -28.94
C ALA A 1022 19.06 30.44 -27.52
N HIS A 1023 18.48 29.74 -26.54
CA HIS A 1023 18.38 30.16 -25.13
C HIS A 1023 19.43 29.52 -24.22
N GLN A 1024 20.39 28.76 -24.77
CA GLN A 1024 21.53 28.24 -24.01
C GLN A 1024 22.22 29.43 -23.31
N PRO A 1025 22.21 29.49 -21.97
CA PRO A 1025 22.77 30.63 -21.26
C PRO A 1025 24.24 30.77 -21.64
N THR A 1026 24.62 31.98 -22.02
CA THR A 1026 26.02 32.35 -22.00
C THR A 1026 26.42 32.37 -20.52
N GLU A 1027 27.24 31.40 -20.14
CA GLU A 1027 28.01 31.33 -18.88
C GLU A 1027 27.23 30.98 -17.60
N SER A 1028 27.13 29.68 -17.32
CA SER A 1028 27.45 29.15 -15.99
C SER A 1028 28.64 28.19 -16.12
N GLU A 1029 29.83 28.64 -15.73
CA GLU A 1029 31.10 28.03 -16.17
C GLU A 1029 31.44 26.66 -15.53
N THR A 1030 30.67 26.21 -14.53
CA THR A 1030 31.10 25.13 -13.64
C THR A 1030 30.70 23.71 -14.03
N ASN A 1031 29.76 23.51 -14.97
CA ASN A 1031 29.19 22.18 -15.28
C ASN A 1031 29.13 21.80 -16.77
N CYS A 1032 29.76 22.57 -17.67
CA CYS A 1032 29.75 22.21 -19.10
C CYS A 1032 30.85 21.19 -19.43
N TRP A 1033 30.45 20.00 -19.89
CA TRP A 1033 31.35 18.96 -20.41
C TRP A 1033 31.89 19.28 -21.82
N ARG A 1034 31.28 20.23 -22.52
CA ARG A 1034 31.64 20.64 -23.89
C ARG A 1034 32.91 21.48 -23.90
N ILE A 1035 33.80 21.21 -24.85
CA ILE A 1035 35.00 21.99 -25.13
C ILE A 1035 34.66 23.10 -26.12
N LYS A 1036 34.77 24.36 -25.68
CA LYS A 1036 34.47 25.58 -26.48
C LYS A 1036 35.24 25.61 -27.81
N ALA A 1037 36.47 25.07 -27.86
CA ALA A 1037 37.32 25.03 -29.05
C ALA A 1037 36.83 24.08 -30.16
N LEU A 1038 35.95 23.12 -29.84
CA LEU A 1038 35.37 22.19 -30.83
C LEU A 1038 34.04 22.69 -31.41
N SER A 1039 33.49 23.81 -30.92
CA SER A 1039 32.22 24.37 -31.40
C SER A 1039 32.37 25.02 -32.80
N PRO A 1040 31.35 24.92 -33.68
CA PRO A 1040 31.39 25.56 -35.00
C PRO A 1040 31.35 27.10 -34.89
N PRO A 1041 31.97 27.83 -35.84
CA PRO A 1041 31.94 29.29 -35.85
C PRO A 1041 30.51 29.81 -36.08
N ARG A 1042 30.07 30.77 -35.26
CA ARG A 1042 28.73 31.37 -35.36
C ARG A 1042 28.57 32.14 -36.68
N SER A 1043 27.65 31.72 -37.53
CA SER A 1043 27.22 32.49 -38.71
C SER A 1043 26.41 33.72 -38.30
N GLY A 1044 26.80 34.90 -38.78
CA GLY A 1044 26.18 36.17 -38.42
C GLY A 1044 24.80 36.38 -39.04
N ALA A 1045 23.90 37.02 -38.30
CA ALA A 1045 22.55 37.34 -38.77
C ALA A 1045 22.55 38.57 -39.71
N TYR A 1046 22.30 38.35 -41.00
CA TYR A 1046 21.97 39.39 -41.98
C TYR A 1046 21.04 38.87 -43.08
N SER A 1047 19.73 38.88 -42.84
CA SER A 1047 18.70 38.88 -43.90
C SER A 1047 17.31 39.22 -43.33
N ASN A 1048 16.99 40.52 -43.27
CA ASN A 1048 15.60 40.98 -43.20
C ASN A 1048 15.15 41.35 -44.62
N SER A 1049 14.13 40.68 -45.14
CA SER A 1049 13.35 41.14 -46.30
C SER A 1049 11.93 40.57 -46.17
N PRO A 1050 10.88 41.41 -46.11
CA PRO A 1050 9.51 40.93 -45.96
C PRO A 1050 8.82 40.74 -47.32
N GLU A 1051 8.16 39.60 -47.49
CA GLU A 1051 6.92 39.42 -48.25
C GLU A 1051 6.17 38.20 -47.68
#